data_AF-A0A3M1L0E9-F1
#
_entry.id   AF-A0A3M1L0E9-F1
#
_cell.length_a   1.000
_cell.length_b   1.000
_cell.length_c   1.000
_cell.angle_alpha   90.00
_cell.angle_beta   90.00
_cell.angle_gamma   90.00
#
_symmetry.space_group_name_H-M   'P 1'
#
loop_
_entity.id
_entity.type
_entity.pdbx_description
1 polymer ?
#
loop_
_entity_poly.entity_id
_entity_poly.type
_entity_poly.pdbx_seq_one_letter_code
_entity_poly.pdbx_strand_id
1 'polypeptide(L)'
;MKERDLEAIDFRIKVGLLVVSLATIACLAAAALRENVFADWHRLRSEYARLLEEKATDAPGKAAARQFEVRIVQNYLPDFGTADRCITCHAGVEDPRMADEPQPFTTHPGRYLELHDPAKFGCTVCHQGQGAATEIEDAHGRTEFWDYPLLEPQLVRSTCTKCHPREALFGDDGLIALADGDHGSGSASARRLLERGRKAFVEGGCLGCHVVGGKGGTLGPDLTLVGEKTRHGFDFSHFTRDEPRRVPYWLRKHFLDPRAASPTSIMPAVASEEEAEALTAYVLSLRRPLGQLFGGGGAAAGQSEASGRELYLQYCSACHGADGRGGNVPGLRTPNLNNPDTLAAAGDDFYRFIIEAGRSGSRMPAWGEGHGGLSRDEIDRIVEYIRSWQPDGADLTEVRADSGDPRVGRSYFTGLCAGCHGRGGEGGIGNSLDSPTFLAIASDQFLAESIIHGRPGTAMPAWKHLPAQAVSDILAYLRTLRRPAPSLGEVVASGVAASTRRNARVGRVLFHRHCASCHGNRGEGLIGPSITSPGLLGVVDDAYIYRAITEGRPGTAMPAWQHLPAADVSALIAYLRSFDTGPRLQLVRGPIERGDPQVGEIYYRTACQSCHGEEGSGGVGPQIANPVFLDSVSDDMLLQWIGYGRPGTAMKGFLPGQQGPVALRRSQIADVIAYLREAGRKPHRPATRPGVGNPVLGKRLYEGTCASCHGPNGEGASGPQLNNPAFLRAASDGFLAATIVLGREGTPMKPMVRGQEGIGQIEPRHVQDLIAYMRTWQYPERWRTTRAIPEITMRAVEEGRKN
;
A
#
# COMPACT_ATOMS: atom_id res chain seq x y z
N MET A 1 -27.80 -13.01 103.52
CA MET A 1 -28.89 -12.18 102.96
C MET A 1 -30.19 -12.64 103.59
N LYS A 2 -31.02 -11.73 104.09
CA LYS A 2 -32.36 -12.08 104.59
C LYS A 2 -33.25 -12.40 103.38
N GLU A 3 -34.25 -13.27 103.55
CA GLU A 3 -35.21 -13.65 102.48
C GLU A 3 -35.78 -12.43 101.73
N ARG A 4 -36.05 -11.32 102.45
CA ARG A 4 -36.49 -10.03 101.87
C ARG A 4 -35.49 -9.39 100.90
N ASP A 5 -34.19 -9.61 101.07
CA ASP A 5 -33.16 -9.06 100.17
C ASP A 5 -33.13 -9.82 98.83
N LEU A 6 -33.39 -11.14 98.86
CA LEU A 6 -33.49 -11.98 97.67
C LEU A 6 -34.74 -11.64 96.86
N GLU A 7 -35.89 -11.43 97.52
CA GLU A 7 -37.13 -11.02 96.85
C GLU A 7 -37.01 -9.62 96.21
N ALA A 8 -36.33 -8.68 96.89
CA ALA A 8 -36.11 -7.35 96.33
C ALA A 8 -35.18 -7.36 95.11
N ILE A 9 -34.15 -8.22 95.11
CA ILE A 9 -33.26 -8.43 93.96
C ILE A 9 -34.02 -9.11 92.82
N ASP A 10 -34.79 -10.17 93.10
CA ASP A 10 -35.61 -10.88 92.12
C ASP A 10 -36.67 -9.97 91.49
N PHE A 11 -37.35 -9.14 92.29
CA PHE A 11 -38.28 -8.13 91.79
C PHE A 11 -37.59 -7.10 90.88
N ARG A 12 -36.41 -6.60 91.27
CA ARG A 12 -35.62 -5.67 90.43
C ARG A 12 -35.15 -6.30 89.13
N ILE A 13 -34.74 -7.57 89.16
CA ILE A 13 -34.36 -8.32 87.95
C ILE A 13 -35.57 -8.53 87.04
N LYS A 14 -36.73 -8.94 87.58
CA LYS A 14 -37.98 -9.12 86.83
C LYS A 14 -38.46 -7.82 86.19
N VAL A 15 -38.45 -6.72 86.94
CA VAL A 15 -38.78 -5.38 86.42
C VAL A 15 -37.76 -4.94 85.36
N GLY A 16 -36.46 -5.18 85.59
CA GLY A 16 -35.42 -4.90 84.60
C GLY A 16 -35.61 -5.67 83.30
N LEU A 17 -35.87 -6.97 83.37
CA LEU A 17 -36.18 -7.81 82.21
C LEU A 17 -37.45 -7.35 81.49
N LEU A 18 -38.50 -6.96 82.22
CA LEU A 18 -39.72 -6.42 81.63
C LEU A 18 -39.43 -5.12 80.87
N VAL A 19 -38.67 -4.19 81.46
CA VAL A 19 -38.30 -2.92 80.82
C VAL A 19 -37.46 -3.16 79.56
N VAL A 20 -36.45 -4.04 79.61
CA VAL A 20 -35.64 -4.38 78.44
C VAL A 20 -36.48 -5.07 77.35
N SER A 21 -37.40 -5.97 77.74
CA SER A 21 -38.30 -6.65 76.80
C SER A 21 -39.24 -5.67 76.12
N LEU A 22 -39.87 -4.75 76.88
CA LEU A 22 -40.74 -3.70 76.34
C LEU A 22 -39.97 -2.73 75.44
N ALA A 23 -38.75 -2.32 75.83
CA ALA A 23 -37.89 -1.49 75.00
C ALA A 23 -37.53 -2.20 73.69
N THR A 24 -37.20 -3.50 73.75
CA THR A 24 -36.91 -4.32 72.57
C THR A 24 -38.13 -4.42 71.65
N ILE A 25 -39.32 -4.70 72.20
CA ILE A 25 -40.58 -4.74 71.44
C ILE A 25 -40.86 -3.38 70.80
N ALA A 26 -40.66 -2.27 71.52
CA ALA A 26 -40.86 -0.93 70.98
C ALA A 26 -39.87 -0.63 69.84
N CYS A 27 -38.60 -1.02 69.97
CA CYS A 27 -37.62 -0.91 68.89
C CYS A 27 -37.99 -1.76 67.67
N LEU A 28 -38.45 -3.00 67.87
CA LEU A 28 -38.90 -3.87 66.79
C LEU A 28 -40.16 -3.31 66.09
N ALA A 29 -41.11 -2.78 66.85
CA ALA A 29 -42.31 -2.14 66.31
C ALA A 29 -41.95 -0.86 65.52
N ALA A 30 -41.05 -0.03 66.04
CA ALA A 30 -40.55 1.15 65.34
C ALA A 30 -39.81 0.78 64.04
N ALA A 31 -38.98 -0.26 64.07
CA ALA A 31 -38.32 -0.79 62.88
C ALA A 31 -39.33 -1.32 61.86
N ALA A 32 -40.32 -2.11 62.29
CA ALA A 32 -41.37 -2.62 61.41
C ALA A 32 -42.20 -1.50 60.76
N LEU A 33 -42.55 -0.44 61.50
CA LEU A 33 -43.23 0.74 60.95
C LEU A 33 -42.35 1.49 59.96
N ARG A 34 -41.06 1.67 60.29
CA ARG A 34 -40.09 2.32 59.40
C ARG A 34 -39.97 1.57 58.07
N GLU A 35 -39.84 0.25 58.10
CA GLU A 35 -39.58 -0.59 56.92
C GLU A 35 -40.83 -0.87 56.06
N ASN A 36 -42.02 -0.90 56.66
CA ASN A 36 -43.24 -1.31 55.94
C ASN A 36 -44.21 -0.16 55.63
N VAL A 37 -44.18 0.92 56.40
CA VAL A 37 -45.13 2.04 56.26
C VAL A 37 -44.45 3.31 55.77
N PHE A 38 -43.29 3.62 56.34
CA PHE A 38 -42.55 4.86 56.05
C PHE A 38 -41.43 4.70 55.02
N ALA A 39 -41.19 3.48 54.55
CA ALA A 39 -40.20 3.19 53.51
C ALA A 39 -40.55 3.90 52.19
N ASP A 40 -39.51 4.31 51.46
CA ASP A 40 -39.69 5.08 50.23
C ASP A 40 -40.55 4.35 49.20
N TRP A 41 -40.36 3.04 49.05
CA TRP A 41 -41.12 2.22 48.10
C TRP A 41 -42.64 2.24 48.36
N HIS A 42 -43.05 2.20 49.62
CA HIS A 42 -44.46 2.14 50.01
C HIS A 42 -45.13 3.49 49.72
N ARG A 43 -44.44 4.59 50.03
CA ARG A 43 -44.88 5.95 49.73
C ARG A 43 -45.08 6.14 48.22
N LEU A 44 -44.07 5.81 47.41
CA LEU A 44 -44.10 5.99 45.96
C LEU A 44 -45.17 5.12 45.27
N ARG A 45 -45.35 3.87 45.69
CA ARG A 45 -46.43 3.02 45.16
C ARG A 45 -47.81 3.51 45.50
N SER A 46 -47.99 4.03 46.72
CA SER A 46 -49.27 4.61 47.15
C SER A 46 -49.60 5.87 46.35
N GLU A 47 -48.59 6.66 45.99
CA GLU A 47 -48.74 7.85 45.15
C GLU A 47 -49.07 7.47 43.70
N TYR A 48 -48.36 6.50 43.13
CA TYR A 48 -48.66 5.98 41.79
C TYR A 48 -50.08 5.40 41.69
N ALA A 49 -50.56 4.68 42.72
CA ALA A 49 -51.93 4.16 42.75
C ALA A 49 -52.97 5.28 42.57
N ARG A 50 -52.77 6.43 43.23
CA ARG A 50 -53.64 7.60 43.10
C ARG A 50 -53.57 8.20 41.69
N LEU A 51 -52.37 8.38 41.16
CA LEU A 51 -52.18 8.89 39.79
C LEU A 51 -52.84 7.97 38.75
N LEU A 52 -52.73 6.66 38.95
CA LEU A 52 -53.35 5.67 38.07
C LEU A 52 -54.88 5.75 38.11
N GLU A 53 -55.48 5.93 39.29
CA GLU A 53 -56.92 6.16 39.43
C GLU A 53 -57.38 7.46 38.75
N GLU A 54 -56.60 8.53 38.89
CA GLU A 54 -56.89 9.84 38.29
C GLU A 54 -56.81 9.80 36.76
N LYS A 55 -55.83 9.09 36.19
CA LYS A 55 -55.60 9.02 34.74
C LYS A 55 -56.32 7.89 34.01
N ALA A 56 -56.88 6.92 34.73
CA ALA A 56 -57.66 5.81 34.18
C ALA A 56 -59.02 6.27 33.63
N THR A 57 -59.02 6.89 32.45
CA THR A 57 -60.23 7.42 31.81
C THR A 57 -61.00 6.37 30.99
N ASP A 58 -60.31 5.37 30.45
CA ASP A 58 -60.85 4.30 29.62
C ASP A 58 -61.13 3.00 30.43
N ALA A 59 -61.89 2.07 29.84
CA ALA A 59 -62.27 0.82 30.51
C ALA A 59 -61.05 -0.07 30.88
N PRO A 60 -60.05 -0.27 30.01
CA PRO A 60 -58.82 -0.96 30.36
C PRO A 60 -58.07 -0.27 31.50
N GLY A 61 -57.97 1.05 31.47
CA GLY A 61 -57.25 1.79 32.49
C GLY A 61 -57.89 1.70 33.87
N LYS A 62 -59.23 1.73 33.93
CA LYS A 62 -59.98 1.55 35.19
C LYS A 62 -59.85 0.14 35.75
N ALA A 63 -59.72 -0.87 34.88
CA ALA A 63 -59.44 -2.23 35.31
C ALA A 63 -58.03 -2.34 35.90
N ALA A 64 -57.03 -1.74 35.26
CA ALA A 64 -55.65 -1.71 35.75
C ALA A 64 -55.55 -1.01 37.12
N ALA A 65 -56.24 0.12 37.32
CA ALA A 65 -56.26 0.83 38.60
C ALA A 65 -56.82 -0.05 39.74
N ARG A 66 -57.92 -0.79 39.49
CA ARG A 66 -58.52 -1.70 40.49
C ARG A 66 -57.65 -2.91 40.83
N GLN A 67 -56.80 -3.33 39.91
CA GLN A 67 -55.91 -4.48 40.08
C GLN A 67 -54.54 -4.10 40.65
N PHE A 68 -54.24 -2.81 40.79
CA PHE A 68 -52.95 -2.36 41.27
C PHE A 68 -52.81 -2.63 42.78
N GLU A 69 -51.75 -3.35 43.15
CA GLU A 69 -51.41 -3.64 44.56
C GLU A 69 -50.19 -2.84 45.02
N VAL A 70 -50.30 -2.23 46.21
CA VAL A 70 -49.18 -1.59 46.92
C VAL A 70 -48.32 -2.68 47.58
N ARG A 71 -47.39 -3.24 46.81
CA ARG A 71 -46.46 -4.28 47.26
C ARG A 71 -45.10 -4.13 46.58
N ILE A 72 -44.06 -4.71 47.18
CA ILE A 72 -42.76 -4.83 46.51
C ILE A 72 -42.90 -5.75 45.30
N VAL A 73 -42.38 -5.30 44.16
CA VAL A 73 -42.31 -6.09 42.93
C VAL A 73 -40.85 -6.48 42.74
N GLN A 74 -40.58 -7.79 42.70
CA GLN A 74 -39.24 -8.33 42.50
C GLN A 74 -39.22 -9.23 41.28
N ASN A 75 -38.38 -8.87 40.30
CA ASN A 75 -38.02 -9.71 39.19
C ASN A 75 -36.72 -10.43 39.54
N TYR A 76 -36.73 -11.77 39.56
CA TYR A 76 -35.51 -12.55 39.71
C TYR A 76 -35.01 -12.92 38.31
N LEU A 77 -33.77 -12.54 38.01
CA LEU A 77 -33.15 -12.65 36.70
C LEU A 77 -32.05 -13.73 36.75
N PRO A 78 -32.39 -15.02 36.58
CA PRO A 78 -31.46 -16.13 36.79
C PRO A 78 -30.26 -16.07 35.84
N ASP A 79 -30.47 -15.68 34.59
CA ASP A 79 -29.41 -15.57 33.57
C ASP A 79 -28.36 -14.50 33.91
N PHE A 80 -28.74 -13.53 34.76
CA PHE A 80 -27.88 -12.43 35.22
C PHE A 80 -27.47 -12.58 36.70
N GLY A 81 -27.98 -13.61 37.39
CA GLY A 81 -27.72 -13.84 38.81
C GLY A 81 -28.12 -12.69 39.74
N THR A 82 -29.13 -11.90 39.37
CA THR A 82 -29.52 -10.70 40.13
C THR A 82 -31.03 -10.62 40.38
N ALA A 83 -31.42 -9.88 41.42
CA ALA A 83 -32.81 -9.51 41.67
C ALA A 83 -32.98 -8.02 41.38
N ASP A 84 -34.09 -7.66 40.73
CA ASP A 84 -34.43 -6.31 40.34
C ASP A 84 -35.78 -5.91 40.93
N ARG A 85 -35.80 -4.82 41.70
CA ARG A 85 -36.99 -4.26 42.33
C ARG A 85 -37.29 -2.84 41.85
N CYS A 86 -36.66 -2.37 40.76
CA CYS A 86 -36.75 -0.98 40.34
C CYS A 86 -38.19 -0.56 40.00
N ILE A 87 -38.96 -1.43 39.35
CA ILE A 87 -40.38 -1.21 39.03
C ILE A 87 -41.31 -1.21 40.27
N THR A 88 -40.76 -1.46 41.47
CA THR A 88 -41.48 -1.18 42.71
C THR A 88 -41.76 0.31 42.80
N CYS A 89 -40.74 1.15 42.63
CA CYS A 89 -40.84 2.60 42.72
C CYS A 89 -41.18 3.25 41.36
N HIS A 90 -40.65 2.68 40.27
CA HIS A 90 -40.86 3.13 38.90
C HIS A 90 -42.07 2.45 38.25
N ALA A 91 -43.21 2.43 38.94
CA ALA A 91 -44.37 1.63 38.52
C ALA A 91 -45.01 2.08 37.19
N GLY A 92 -44.78 3.32 36.76
CA GLY A 92 -45.35 3.87 35.53
C GLY A 92 -44.52 3.64 34.26
N VAL A 93 -43.36 2.97 34.33
CA VAL A 93 -42.43 2.86 33.18
C VAL A 93 -43.03 2.16 31.96
N GLU A 94 -43.97 1.25 32.17
CA GLU A 94 -44.66 0.49 31.11
C GLU A 94 -46.03 1.06 30.76
N ASP A 95 -46.48 2.11 31.46
CA ASP A 95 -47.82 2.68 31.31
C ASP A 95 -47.80 3.94 30.44
N PRO A 96 -48.31 3.92 29.20
CA PRO A 96 -48.29 5.08 28.31
C PRO A 96 -49.05 6.31 28.85
N ARG A 97 -49.98 6.11 29.80
CA ARG A 97 -50.75 7.21 30.42
C ARG A 97 -49.87 8.11 31.30
N MET A 98 -48.67 7.65 31.64
CA MET A 98 -47.75 8.33 32.53
C MET A 98 -46.69 9.15 31.79
N ALA A 99 -46.77 9.25 30.46
CA ALA A 99 -45.75 9.92 29.65
C ALA A 99 -45.47 11.38 30.09
N ASP A 100 -46.49 12.09 30.56
CA ASP A 100 -46.40 13.49 31.00
C ASP A 100 -46.08 13.66 32.50
N GLU A 101 -45.96 12.57 33.27
CA GLU A 101 -45.64 12.64 34.70
C GLU A 101 -44.13 12.85 34.95
N PRO A 102 -43.73 13.44 36.09
CA PRO A 102 -42.33 13.52 36.46
C PRO A 102 -41.77 12.16 36.90
N GLN A 103 -40.44 12.04 36.95
CA GLN A 103 -39.78 10.92 37.62
C GLN A 103 -40.21 10.83 39.10
N PRO A 104 -40.48 9.63 39.65
CA PRO A 104 -40.23 8.31 39.07
C PRO A 104 -41.40 7.69 38.28
N PHE A 105 -42.52 8.42 38.09
CA PHE A 105 -43.76 7.86 37.54
C PHE A 105 -43.83 7.84 36.02
N THR A 106 -42.98 8.62 35.34
CA THR A 106 -42.99 8.75 33.88
C THR A 106 -42.78 7.42 33.13
N THR A 107 -43.36 7.31 31.93
CA THR A 107 -43.15 6.18 31.01
C THR A 107 -41.68 6.11 30.54
N HIS A 108 -41.20 4.92 30.20
CA HIS A 108 -39.87 4.75 29.62
C HIS A 108 -39.71 5.53 28.29
N PRO A 109 -38.60 6.25 28.07
CA PRO A 109 -38.38 6.96 26.82
C PRO A 109 -38.10 5.99 25.65
N GLY A 110 -38.65 6.25 24.47
CA GLY A 110 -38.45 5.41 23.29
C GLY A 110 -39.12 4.03 23.38
N ARG A 111 -38.81 3.14 22.44
CA ARG A 111 -39.49 1.85 22.25
C ARG A 111 -38.70 0.66 22.79
N TYR A 112 -37.80 0.91 23.74
CA TYR A 112 -36.87 -0.10 24.24
C TYR A 112 -37.56 -1.27 24.93
N LEU A 113 -38.60 -0.99 25.74
CA LEU A 113 -39.31 -2.03 26.50
C LEU A 113 -40.20 -2.91 25.61
N GLU A 114 -40.57 -2.47 24.40
CA GLU A 114 -41.24 -3.32 23.42
C GLU A 114 -40.36 -4.48 22.96
N LEU A 115 -39.04 -4.26 22.95
CA LEU A 115 -38.03 -5.23 22.56
C LEU A 115 -37.40 -5.92 23.79
N HIS A 116 -37.44 -5.27 24.95
CA HIS A 116 -36.80 -5.72 26.19
C HIS A 116 -37.81 -5.70 27.34
N ASP A 117 -38.51 -6.82 27.50
CA ASP A 117 -39.44 -7.06 28.59
C ASP A 117 -38.75 -6.91 29.98
N PRO A 118 -39.13 -5.94 30.83
CA PRO A 118 -38.57 -5.74 32.16
C PRO A 118 -38.67 -6.97 33.07
N ALA A 119 -39.64 -7.86 32.86
CA ALA A 119 -39.75 -9.10 33.62
C ALA A 119 -38.64 -10.10 33.28
N LYS A 120 -38.04 -10.00 32.09
CA LYS A 120 -36.96 -10.89 31.61
C LYS A 120 -35.57 -10.29 31.75
N PHE A 121 -35.45 -8.96 31.60
CA PHE A 121 -34.16 -8.28 31.60
C PHE A 121 -33.93 -7.42 32.85
N GLY A 122 -34.99 -6.99 33.54
CA GLY A 122 -34.92 -5.98 34.60
C GLY A 122 -34.34 -4.64 34.17
N CYS A 123 -34.30 -3.69 35.11
CA CYS A 123 -33.81 -2.33 34.86
C CYS A 123 -32.30 -2.22 35.09
N THR A 124 -31.77 -2.91 36.09
CA THR A 124 -30.35 -2.89 36.51
C THR A 124 -29.40 -3.41 35.43
N VAL A 125 -29.88 -4.25 34.50
CA VAL A 125 -29.07 -4.71 33.36
C VAL A 125 -28.66 -3.53 32.47
N CYS A 126 -29.57 -2.57 32.25
CA CYS A 126 -29.32 -1.38 31.44
C CYS A 126 -28.80 -0.20 32.28
N HIS A 127 -29.43 0.05 33.42
CA HIS A 127 -29.22 1.27 34.21
C HIS A 127 -28.17 1.12 35.32
N GLN A 128 -27.75 -0.10 35.65
CA GLN A 128 -27.03 -0.41 36.90
C GLN A 128 -27.89 -0.07 38.14
N GLY A 129 -27.27 0.09 39.30
CA GLY A 129 -27.95 0.23 40.59
C GLY A 129 -27.95 -1.05 41.42
N GLN A 130 -28.57 -0.98 42.59
CA GLN A 130 -28.71 -2.08 43.54
C GLN A 130 -30.13 -2.63 43.48
N GLY A 131 -30.36 -3.61 42.61
CA GLY A 131 -31.71 -4.10 42.32
C GLY A 131 -32.46 -4.71 43.51
N ALA A 132 -31.76 -5.18 44.54
CA ALA A 132 -32.40 -5.73 45.74
C ALA A 132 -32.86 -4.66 46.75
N ALA A 133 -32.41 -3.41 46.63
CA ALA A 133 -32.78 -2.36 47.58
C ALA A 133 -34.21 -1.84 47.36
N THR A 134 -34.79 -1.31 48.44
CA THR A 134 -36.15 -0.76 48.46
C THR A 134 -36.18 0.72 48.87
N GLU A 135 -35.04 1.29 49.26
CA GLU A 135 -34.86 2.71 49.54
C GLU A 135 -34.15 3.38 48.37
N ILE A 136 -34.46 4.66 48.11
CA ILE A 136 -33.98 5.38 46.92
C ILE A 136 -32.45 5.46 46.87
N GLU A 137 -31.82 5.79 48.00
CA GLU A 137 -30.36 5.98 48.08
C GLU A 137 -29.60 4.68 47.80
N ASP A 138 -30.06 3.59 48.43
CA ASP A 138 -29.49 2.26 48.28
C ASP A 138 -29.74 1.72 46.87
N ALA A 139 -30.96 1.82 46.34
CA ALA A 139 -31.33 1.34 45.01
C ALA A 139 -30.53 2.01 43.90
N HIS A 140 -30.21 3.29 44.05
CA HIS A 140 -29.33 4.00 43.13
C HIS A 140 -27.84 3.71 43.36
N GLY A 141 -27.49 2.86 44.33
CA GLY A 141 -26.13 2.44 44.64
C GLY A 141 -25.23 3.59 45.05
N ARG A 142 -25.79 4.63 45.70
CA ARG A 142 -25.00 5.79 46.17
C ARG A 142 -24.25 5.53 47.47
N THR A 143 -24.33 4.29 47.97
CA THR A 143 -23.65 3.81 49.16
C THR A 143 -22.16 3.54 48.90
N GLU A 144 -21.36 3.55 49.96
CA GLU A 144 -19.90 3.50 49.85
C GLU A 144 -19.36 2.20 49.22
N PHE A 145 -20.11 1.10 49.31
CA PHE A 145 -19.60 -0.24 49.00
C PHE A 145 -20.23 -0.89 47.75
N TRP A 146 -21.18 -0.24 47.09
CA TRP A 146 -21.81 -0.82 45.91
C TRP A 146 -20.97 -0.63 44.64
N ASP A 147 -20.79 -1.71 43.88
CA ASP A 147 -19.88 -1.73 42.72
C ASP A 147 -20.46 -1.08 41.46
N TYR A 148 -21.79 -1.07 41.34
CA TYR A 148 -22.51 -0.64 40.14
C TYR A 148 -23.57 0.40 40.51
N PRO A 149 -23.18 1.63 40.90
CA PRO A 149 -24.13 2.71 41.12
C PRO A 149 -24.95 2.96 39.85
N LEU A 150 -26.16 3.52 40.01
CA LEU A 150 -27.00 3.90 38.87
C LEU A 150 -26.21 4.81 37.92
N LEU A 151 -26.20 4.45 36.64
CA LEU A 151 -25.57 5.25 35.60
C LEU A 151 -26.33 6.56 35.38
N GLU A 152 -25.57 7.61 35.05
CA GLU A 152 -26.17 8.84 34.54
C GLU A 152 -27.03 8.53 33.30
N PRO A 153 -28.22 9.14 33.15
CA PRO A 153 -29.18 8.78 32.09
C PRO A 153 -28.58 8.75 30.68
N GLN A 154 -27.66 9.68 30.39
CA GLN A 154 -27.01 9.76 29.09
C GLN A 154 -26.00 8.64 28.81
N LEU A 155 -25.53 7.93 29.83
CA LEU A 155 -24.56 6.84 29.71
C LEU A 155 -25.20 5.45 29.65
N VAL A 156 -26.51 5.33 29.88
CA VAL A 156 -27.24 4.03 29.92
C VAL A 156 -27.00 3.20 28.66
N ARG A 157 -26.97 3.85 27.48
CA ARG A 157 -26.72 3.19 26.19
C ARG A 157 -25.36 2.51 26.07
N SER A 158 -24.38 2.89 26.91
CA SER A 158 -23.09 2.20 26.97
C SER A 158 -23.23 0.73 27.38
N THR A 159 -24.35 0.34 28.00
CA THR A 159 -24.57 -1.03 28.45
C THR A 159 -25.20 -1.95 27.40
N CYS A 160 -25.69 -1.43 26.26
CA CYS A 160 -26.32 -2.25 25.22
C CYS A 160 -25.37 -3.32 24.65
N THR A 161 -24.06 -3.06 24.67
CA THR A 161 -23.01 -3.99 24.25
C THR A 161 -22.85 -5.21 25.17
N LYS A 162 -23.51 -5.22 26.34
CA LYS A 162 -23.62 -6.42 27.17
C LYS A 162 -24.28 -7.56 26.40
N CYS A 163 -25.22 -7.27 25.51
CA CYS A 163 -25.99 -8.29 24.79
C CYS A 163 -25.79 -8.21 23.28
N HIS A 164 -25.70 -7.00 22.73
CA HIS A 164 -25.59 -6.80 21.29
C HIS A 164 -24.14 -6.67 20.84
N PRO A 165 -23.79 -7.22 19.65
CA PRO A 165 -22.50 -6.92 19.04
C PRO A 165 -22.44 -5.42 18.72
N ARG A 166 -21.26 -4.84 18.90
CA ARG A 166 -21.06 -3.39 18.75
C ARG A 166 -21.46 -2.91 17.36
N GLU A 167 -21.18 -3.71 16.35
CA GLU A 167 -21.42 -3.40 14.93
C GLU A 167 -22.91 -3.22 14.64
N ALA A 168 -23.79 -3.94 15.33
CA ALA A 168 -25.24 -3.83 15.15
C ALA A 168 -25.86 -2.61 15.85
N LEU A 169 -25.15 -1.96 16.78
CA LEU A 169 -25.69 -0.86 17.57
C LEU A 169 -25.65 0.49 16.86
N PHE A 170 -24.67 0.69 15.97
CA PHE A 170 -24.34 2.00 15.40
C PHE A 170 -24.83 2.15 13.96
N GLY A 171 -24.97 3.41 13.51
CA GLY A 171 -25.40 3.76 12.16
C GLY A 171 -26.87 4.19 12.12
N ASP A 172 -27.27 4.78 11.00
CA ASP A 172 -28.64 5.29 10.82
C ASP A 172 -29.69 4.17 10.89
N ASP A 173 -29.31 2.95 10.49
CA ASP A 173 -30.12 1.73 10.60
C ASP A 173 -29.77 0.86 11.83
N GLY A 174 -28.92 1.37 12.73
CA GLY A 174 -28.47 0.64 13.92
C GLY A 174 -29.59 0.41 14.94
N LEU A 175 -29.45 -0.62 15.80
CA LEU A 175 -30.45 -0.98 16.79
C LEU A 175 -30.84 0.17 17.74
N ILE A 176 -29.90 1.07 18.05
CA ILE A 176 -30.18 2.25 18.88
C ILE A 176 -31.09 3.23 18.13
N ALA A 177 -30.85 3.47 16.85
CA ALA A 177 -31.67 4.36 16.04
C ALA A 177 -33.11 3.82 15.91
N LEU A 178 -33.27 2.52 15.71
CA LEU A 178 -34.58 1.86 15.66
C LEU A 178 -35.35 1.95 16.98
N ALA A 179 -34.66 1.82 18.12
CA ALA A 179 -35.28 1.84 19.45
C ALA A 179 -35.62 3.26 19.94
N ASP A 180 -34.91 4.30 19.47
CA ASP A 180 -35.17 5.69 19.85
C ASP A 180 -36.53 6.19 19.37
N GLY A 181 -37.02 5.71 18.22
CA GLY A 181 -38.28 6.17 17.61
C GLY A 181 -38.28 7.66 17.23
N ASP A 182 -39.46 8.22 16.95
CA ASP A 182 -39.64 9.64 16.56
C ASP A 182 -39.73 10.62 17.75
N HIS A 183 -39.63 10.14 18.99
CA HIS A 183 -39.83 10.96 20.20
C HIS A 183 -38.53 11.67 20.64
N GLY A 184 -38.52 12.98 20.43
CA GLY A 184 -37.34 13.83 20.39
C GLY A 184 -36.64 14.20 21.71
N SER A 185 -35.44 14.74 21.49
CA SER A 185 -34.52 15.46 22.38
C SER A 185 -33.64 14.64 23.35
N GLY A 186 -34.18 13.96 24.37
CA GLY A 186 -33.38 13.30 25.41
C GLY A 186 -32.82 11.91 25.01
N SER A 187 -33.54 11.22 24.12
CA SER A 187 -33.14 9.92 23.57
C SER A 187 -32.04 10.09 22.52
N ALA A 188 -32.29 10.99 21.57
CA ALA A 188 -31.36 11.30 20.49
C ALA A 188 -30.03 11.93 20.98
N SER A 189 -30.03 12.64 22.11
CA SER A 189 -28.80 13.24 22.66
C SER A 189 -27.80 12.17 23.12
N ALA A 190 -28.27 11.09 23.74
CA ALA A 190 -27.40 10.02 24.22
C ALA A 190 -27.01 9.01 23.13
N ARG A 191 -27.83 8.82 22.07
CA ARG A 191 -27.35 8.20 20.81
C ARG A 191 -26.20 9.00 20.21
N ARG A 192 -26.41 10.31 20.02
CA ARG A 192 -25.37 11.21 19.53
C ARG A 192 -24.13 11.20 20.41
N LEU A 193 -24.28 11.07 21.74
CA LEU A 193 -23.16 11.00 22.67
C LEU A 193 -22.29 9.77 22.40
N LEU A 194 -22.90 8.59 22.27
CA LEU A 194 -22.17 7.34 22.02
C LEU A 194 -21.49 7.33 20.63
N GLU A 195 -22.18 7.84 19.60
CA GLU A 195 -21.62 8.00 18.25
C GLU A 195 -20.48 9.03 18.20
N ARG A 196 -20.65 10.18 18.85
CA ARG A 196 -19.58 11.18 19.04
C ARG A 196 -18.39 10.56 19.75
N GLY A 197 -18.63 9.74 20.77
CA GLY A 197 -17.59 9.04 21.52
C GLY A 197 -16.82 8.07 20.65
N ARG A 198 -17.53 7.26 19.84
CA ARG A 198 -16.91 6.36 18.86
C ARG A 198 -16.05 7.14 17.87
N LYS A 199 -16.57 8.25 17.33
CA LYS A 199 -15.85 9.10 16.38
C LYS A 199 -14.61 9.72 17.02
N ALA A 200 -14.72 10.29 18.22
CA ALA A 200 -13.61 10.86 18.97
C ALA A 200 -12.54 9.80 19.29
N PHE A 201 -12.95 8.58 19.62
CA PHE A 201 -12.02 7.47 19.87
C PHE A 201 -11.21 7.08 18.61
N VAL A 202 -11.88 7.09 17.45
CA VAL A 202 -11.27 6.78 16.14
C VAL A 202 -10.35 7.91 15.68
N GLU A 203 -10.83 9.15 15.68
CA GLU A 203 -10.09 10.31 15.20
C GLU A 203 -8.97 10.75 16.17
N GLY A 204 -9.16 10.51 17.47
CA GLY A 204 -8.14 10.71 18.50
C GLY A 204 -7.04 9.65 18.50
N GLY A 205 -7.16 8.62 17.65
CA GLY A 205 -6.14 7.59 17.48
C GLY A 205 -5.92 6.74 18.73
N CYS A 206 -6.97 6.46 19.50
CA CYS A 206 -6.85 5.73 20.77
C CYS A 206 -6.22 4.34 20.59
N LEU A 207 -6.47 3.67 19.45
CA LEU A 207 -5.86 2.37 19.13
C LEU A 207 -4.35 2.46 18.85
N GLY A 208 -3.80 3.66 18.62
CA GLY A 208 -2.35 3.88 18.56
C GLY A 208 -1.63 3.56 19.87
N CYS A 209 -2.33 3.64 21.00
CA CYS A 209 -1.77 3.31 22.32
C CYS A 209 -2.48 2.14 23.00
N HIS A 210 -3.78 1.95 22.79
CA HIS A 210 -4.61 0.99 23.51
C HIS A 210 -5.02 -0.20 22.63
N VAL A 211 -5.13 -1.39 23.25
CA VAL A 211 -5.73 -2.57 22.61
C VAL A 211 -7.25 -2.58 22.84
N VAL A 212 -8.01 -2.92 21.80
CA VAL A 212 -9.44 -3.26 21.87
C VAL A 212 -9.71 -4.46 20.94
N GLY A 213 -10.19 -5.56 21.50
CA GLY A 213 -10.56 -6.75 20.72
C GLY A 213 -9.36 -7.39 20.00
N GLY A 214 -8.18 -7.33 20.61
CA GLY A 214 -6.94 -7.85 20.02
C GLY A 214 -6.31 -6.94 18.95
N LYS A 215 -6.89 -5.77 18.67
CA LYS A 215 -6.35 -4.77 17.75
C LYS A 215 -5.87 -3.52 18.49
N GLY A 216 -4.77 -2.93 18.05
CA GLY A 216 -4.22 -1.69 18.62
C GLY A 216 -2.91 -1.87 19.38
N GLY A 217 -2.46 -0.80 20.02
CA GLY A 217 -1.12 -0.66 20.58
C GLY A 217 -1.04 -1.11 22.04
N THR A 218 0.18 -1.39 22.52
CA THR A 218 0.42 -1.88 23.89
C THR A 218 1.07 -0.83 24.81
N LEU A 219 1.11 0.45 24.39
CA LEU A 219 1.68 1.53 25.20
C LEU A 219 0.76 1.92 26.37
N GLY A 220 -0.55 1.85 26.15
CA GLY A 220 -1.59 2.02 27.14
C GLY A 220 -2.19 0.68 27.58
N PRO A 221 -3.02 0.69 28.64
CA PRO A 221 -3.72 -0.50 29.09
C PRO A 221 -4.71 -1.03 28.04
N ASP A 222 -4.96 -2.34 28.08
CA ASP A 222 -6.01 -2.99 27.29
C ASP A 222 -7.40 -2.48 27.72
N LEU A 223 -8.13 -1.93 26.75
CA LEU A 223 -9.46 -1.36 26.92
C LEU A 223 -10.57 -2.31 26.49
N THR A 224 -10.27 -3.52 26.00
CA THR A 224 -11.24 -4.48 25.48
C THR A 224 -12.43 -4.68 26.43
N LEU A 225 -12.17 -4.68 27.74
CA LEU A 225 -13.14 -4.99 28.81
C LEU A 225 -13.20 -3.90 29.87
N VAL A 226 -12.73 -2.70 29.56
CA VAL A 226 -12.67 -1.61 30.55
C VAL A 226 -14.05 -1.26 31.08
N GLY A 227 -15.11 -1.43 30.28
CA GLY A 227 -16.48 -1.22 30.73
C GLY A 227 -16.91 -2.23 31.81
N GLU A 228 -16.32 -3.43 31.89
CA GLU A 228 -16.67 -4.43 32.92
C GLU A 228 -16.03 -4.15 34.27
N LYS A 229 -15.00 -3.30 34.30
CA LYS A 229 -14.29 -2.97 35.54
C LYS A 229 -15.24 -2.26 36.51
N THR A 230 -15.25 -2.74 37.75
CA THR A 230 -15.86 -2.02 38.87
C THR A 230 -14.92 -0.91 39.33
N ARG A 231 -15.37 -0.08 40.26
CA ARG A 231 -14.53 0.95 40.90
C ARG A 231 -13.22 0.39 41.46
N HIS A 232 -13.17 -0.89 41.84
CA HIS A 232 -11.96 -1.54 42.36
C HIS A 232 -10.88 -1.75 41.29
N GLY A 233 -11.24 -1.67 40.00
CA GLY A 233 -10.29 -1.69 38.89
C GLY A 233 -9.65 -0.33 38.59
N PHE A 234 -9.96 0.71 39.36
CA PHE A 234 -9.47 2.08 39.17
C PHE A 234 -8.85 2.64 40.44
N ASP A 235 -7.83 3.47 40.28
CA ASP A 235 -7.14 4.13 41.40
C ASP A 235 -7.81 5.46 41.75
N PHE A 236 -8.43 5.52 42.93
CA PHE A 236 -9.06 6.73 43.47
C PHE A 236 -8.21 7.43 44.55
N SER A 237 -6.95 7.01 44.77
CA SER A 237 -6.09 7.58 45.82
C SER A 237 -5.75 9.06 45.61
N HIS A 238 -5.88 9.55 44.38
CA HIS A 238 -5.65 10.94 43.99
C HIS A 238 -6.91 11.81 43.93
N PHE A 239 -8.04 11.29 44.44
CA PHE A 239 -9.31 12.00 44.48
C PHE A 239 -9.54 12.55 45.90
N THR A 240 -10.05 13.77 45.98
CA THR A 240 -10.44 14.43 47.23
C THR A 240 -11.59 13.68 47.92
N ARG A 241 -11.89 14.05 49.17
CA ARG A 241 -12.98 13.42 49.92
C ARG A 241 -14.34 13.63 49.26
N ASP A 242 -14.57 14.82 48.70
CA ASP A 242 -15.86 15.26 48.15
C ASP A 242 -16.10 14.79 46.70
N GLU A 243 -15.08 14.23 46.05
CA GLU A 243 -15.22 13.73 44.68
C GLU A 243 -15.91 12.35 44.60
N PRO A 244 -16.80 12.14 43.60
CA PRO A 244 -17.47 10.86 43.41
C PRO A 244 -16.49 9.72 43.09
N ARG A 245 -16.59 8.62 43.83
CA ARG A 245 -15.81 7.38 43.60
C ARG A 245 -16.51 6.45 42.62
N ARG A 246 -16.77 6.93 41.40
CA ARG A 246 -17.51 6.20 40.35
C ARG A 246 -16.67 6.08 39.08
N VAL A 247 -16.82 4.97 38.37
CA VAL A 247 -16.08 4.69 37.12
C VAL A 247 -16.29 5.77 36.04
N PRO A 248 -17.53 6.20 35.72
CA PRO A 248 -17.71 7.27 34.73
C PRO A 248 -17.00 8.57 35.10
N TYR A 249 -17.02 8.93 36.39
CA TYR A 249 -16.34 10.13 36.88
C TYR A 249 -14.81 10.00 36.77
N TRP A 250 -14.26 8.83 37.11
CA TRP A 250 -12.84 8.54 36.95
C TRP A 250 -12.39 8.68 35.50
N LEU A 251 -13.13 8.05 34.56
CA LEU A 251 -12.82 8.09 33.14
C LEU A 251 -12.85 9.53 32.60
N ARG A 252 -13.92 10.28 32.91
CA ARG A 252 -14.04 11.68 32.48
C ARG A 252 -12.90 12.55 33.02
N LYS A 253 -12.57 12.42 34.31
CA LYS A 253 -11.43 13.13 34.92
C LYS A 253 -10.11 12.74 34.25
N HIS A 254 -9.90 11.46 33.95
CA HIS A 254 -8.71 10.99 33.26
C HIS A 254 -8.61 11.49 31.82
N PHE A 255 -9.71 11.64 31.09
CA PHE A 255 -9.67 12.25 29.76
C PHE A 255 -9.30 13.74 29.81
N LEU A 256 -9.79 14.48 30.79
CA LEU A 256 -9.56 15.93 30.92
C LEU A 256 -8.20 16.27 31.51
N ASP A 257 -7.80 15.55 32.56
CA ASP A 257 -6.49 15.67 33.20
C ASP A 257 -5.97 14.26 33.55
N PRO A 258 -5.29 13.61 32.59
CA PRO A 258 -4.80 12.25 32.76
C PRO A 258 -3.87 12.09 33.97
N ARG A 259 -3.09 13.12 34.31
CA ARG A 259 -2.14 13.08 35.43
C ARG A 259 -2.81 13.34 36.78
N ALA A 260 -3.90 14.09 36.82
CA ALA A 260 -4.69 14.23 38.04
C ALA A 260 -5.38 12.92 38.45
N ALA A 261 -5.84 12.12 37.48
CA ALA A 261 -6.43 10.81 37.77
C ALA A 261 -5.36 9.71 37.93
N SER A 262 -4.27 9.76 37.17
CA SER A 262 -3.17 8.80 37.22
C SER A 262 -1.81 9.49 37.00
N PRO A 263 -1.00 9.74 38.05
CA PRO A 263 0.19 10.59 37.96
C PRO A 263 1.24 10.16 36.93
N THR A 264 1.32 8.86 36.63
CA THR A 264 2.25 8.28 35.64
C THR A 264 1.67 8.22 34.24
N SER A 265 0.47 8.74 34.01
CA SER A 265 -0.19 8.71 32.71
C SER A 265 0.60 9.50 31.66
N ILE A 266 0.79 8.86 30.51
CA ILE A 266 1.32 9.46 29.28
C ILE A 266 0.20 9.82 28.29
N MET A 267 -1.06 9.55 28.64
CA MET A 267 -2.21 9.82 27.77
C MET A 267 -2.31 11.33 27.51
N PRO A 268 -2.57 11.77 26.26
CA PRO A 268 -2.89 13.17 26.00
C PRO A 268 -4.25 13.53 26.60
N ALA A 269 -4.37 14.77 27.08
CA ALA A 269 -5.65 15.31 27.54
C ALA A 269 -6.54 15.67 26.34
N VAL A 270 -7.84 15.46 26.47
CA VAL A 270 -8.84 15.92 25.49
C VAL A 270 -9.23 17.36 25.76
N ALA A 271 -9.67 18.07 24.73
CA ALA A 271 -9.81 19.52 24.80
C ALA A 271 -11.12 20.01 25.44
N SER A 272 -12.16 19.16 25.53
CA SER A 272 -13.48 19.59 26.00
C SER A 272 -14.17 18.58 26.92
N GLU A 273 -14.99 19.11 27.84
CA GLU A 273 -15.85 18.32 28.72
C GLU A 273 -16.80 17.41 27.94
N GLU A 274 -17.40 17.93 26.87
CA GLU A 274 -18.34 17.17 26.04
C GLU A 274 -17.65 15.99 25.33
N GLU A 275 -16.42 16.17 24.87
CA GLU A 275 -15.63 15.10 24.27
C GLU A 275 -15.23 14.05 25.31
N ALA A 276 -14.82 14.49 26.50
CA ALA A 276 -14.52 13.58 27.62
C ALA A 276 -15.74 12.75 28.03
N GLU A 277 -16.94 13.35 28.06
CA GLU A 277 -18.19 12.66 28.34
C GLU A 277 -18.56 11.67 27.22
N ALA A 278 -18.42 12.07 25.96
CA ALA A 278 -18.67 11.20 24.81
C ALA A 278 -17.72 9.98 24.80
N LEU A 279 -16.43 10.21 25.02
CA LEU A 279 -15.43 9.15 25.15
C LEU A 279 -15.74 8.24 26.34
N THR A 280 -16.16 8.80 27.48
CA THR A 280 -16.59 8.01 28.64
C THR A 280 -17.75 7.07 28.27
N ALA A 281 -18.78 7.57 27.58
CA ALA A 281 -19.90 6.75 27.13
C ALA A 281 -19.43 5.60 26.22
N TYR A 282 -18.56 5.90 25.26
CA TYR A 282 -18.06 4.89 24.33
C TYR A 282 -17.14 3.87 24.99
N VAL A 283 -16.21 4.31 25.84
CA VAL A 283 -15.27 3.43 26.55
C VAL A 283 -15.98 2.52 27.54
N LEU A 284 -17.03 2.99 28.22
CA LEU A 284 -17.90 2.15 29.05
C LEU A 284 -18.62 1.05 28.24
N SER A 285 -18.80 1.25 26.93
CA SER A 285 -19.39 0.25 26.05
C SER A 285 -18.44 -0.88 25.63
N LEU A 286 -17.16 -0.78 25.94
CA LEU A 286 -16.17 -1.81 25.64
C LEU A 286 -16.25 -2.94 26.68
N ARG A 287 -17.04 -3.97 26.34
CA ARG A 287 -17.38 -5.14 27.16
C ARG A 287 -17.48 -6.40 26.29
N ARG A 288 -17.43 -7.59 26.90
CA ARG A 288 -17.81 -8.86 26.24
C ARG A 288 -19.32 -8.91 26.06
N PRO A 289 -19.81 -9.31 24.88
CA PRO A 289 -21.20 -9.65 24.70
C PRO A 289 -21.50 -11.00 25.39
N LEU A 290 -22.57 -11.04 26.20
CA LEU A 290 -23.07 -12.21 26.93
C LEU A 290 -23.29 -13.43 26.03
N GLY A 291 -23.59 -13.24 24.74
CA GLY A 291 -23.71 -14.33 23.75
C GLY A 291 -22.46 -15.22 23.65
N GLN A 292 -21.26 -14.68 23.90
CA GLN A 292 -20.01 -15.45 23.94
C GLN A 292 -19.85 -16.28 25.23
N LEU A 293 -20.52 -15.92 26.32
CA LEU A 293 -20.49 -16.67 27.59
C LEU A 293 -21.44 -17.89 27.57
N PHE A 294 -22.46 -17.89 26.71
CA PHE A 294 -23.47 -18.95 26.59
C PHE A 294 -23.41 -19.74 25.27
N GLY A 295 -22.26 -19.75 24.59
CA GLY A 295 -22.03 -20.64 23.43
C GLY A 295 -22.71 -20.23 22.12
N GLY A 296 -23.19 -18.98 22.02
CA GLY A 296 -23.61 -18.41 20.73
C GLY A 296 -22.37 -18.15 19.87
N GLY A 297 -22.21 -18.94 18.80
CA GLY A 297 -21.09 -18.86 17.87
C GLY A 297 -20.77 -17.42 17.51
N GLY A 298 -19.55 -16.99 17.81
CA GLY A 298 -19.04 -15.69 17.44
C GLY A 298 -19.23 -15.50 15.94
N ALA A 299 -20.02 -14.48 15.56
CA ALA A 299 -19.93 -13.96 14.22
C ALA A 299 -18.45 -13.68 13.98
N ALA A 300 -17.87 -14.40 13.01
CA ALA A 300 -16.52 -14.17 12.55
C ALA A 300 -16.36 -12.66 12.35
N ALA A 301 -15.30 -12.10 12.93
CA ALA A 301 -14.91 -10.72 12.68
C ALA A 301 -14.75 -10.56 11.16
N GLY A 302 -15.79 -10.03 10.51
CA GLY A 302 -15.76 -9.67 9.11
C GLY A 302 -14.60 -8.71 8.90
N GLN A 303 -13.89 -8.88 7.80
CA GLN A 303 -12.83 -7.95 7.41
C GLN A 303 -13.36 -6.52 7.49
N SER A 304 -12.64 -5.65 8.19
CA SER A 304 -13.03 -4.25 8.38
C SER A 304 -13.14 -3.56 7.03
N GLU A 305 -14.32 -3.01 6.69
CA GLU A 305 -14.51 -2.12 5.53
C GLU A 305 -13.89 -0.73 5.74
N ALA A 306 -13.24 -0.48 6.88
CA ALA A 306 -12.67 0.84 7.20
C ALA A 306 -11.74 1.36 6.10
N SER A 307 -11.92 2.62 5.73
CA SER A 307 -11.07 3.27 4.73
C SER A 307 -9.61 3.37 5.22
N GLY A 308 -8.67 3.51 4.30
CA GLY A 308 -7.26 3.76 4.65
C GLY A 308 -7.04 4.97 5.56
N ARG A 309 -7.83 6.03 5.36
CA ARG A 309 -7.84 7.22 6.23
C ARG A 309 -8.29 6.88 7.64
N GLU A 310 -9.38 6.12 7.77
CA GLU A 310 -9.92 5.75 9.07
C GLU A 310 -8.94 4.87 9.84
N LEU A 311 -8.37 3.87 9.18
CA LEU A 311 -7.31 3.03 9.74
C LEU A 311 -6.09 3.88 10.14
N TYR A 312 -5.63 4.79 9.30
CA TYR A 312 -4.52 5.69 9.66
C TYR A 312 -4.83 6.54 10.90
N LEU A 313 -6.04 7.09 10.98
CA LEU A 313 -6.47 7.88 12.14
C LEU A 313 -6.46 7.03 13.41
N GLN A 314 -6.97 5.80 13.35
CA GLN A 314 -7.03 4.91 14.50
C GLN A 314 -5.65 4.49 15.04
N TYR A 315 -4.72 4.14 14.16
CA TYR A 315 -3.46 3.49 14.56
C TYR A 315 -2.25 4.43 14.56
N CYS A 316 -2.22 5.41 13.66
CA CYS A 316 -1.01 6.17 13.36
C CYS A 316 -1.08 7.62 13.87
N SER A 317 -2.25 8.25 13.80
CA SER A 317 -2.39 9.70 13.99
C SER A 317 -2.02 10.20 15.40
N ALA A 318 -2.18 9.36 16.43
CA ALA A 318 -1.80 9.72 17.80
C ALA A 318 -0.32 10.10 17.92
N CYS A 319 0.55 9.48 17.12
CA CYS A 319 1.97 9.82 17.04
C CYS A 319 2.30 10.70 15.82
N HIS A 320 1.77 10.36 14.65
CA HIS A 320 2.15 10.97 13.38
C HIS A 320 1.30 12.17 12.95
N GLY A 321 0.29 12.58 13.72
CA GLY A 321 -0.63 13.63 13.28
C GLY A 321 -1.71 13.10 12.35
N ALA A 322 -2.88 13.72 12.38
CA ALA A 322 -3.98 13.40 11.46
C ALA A 322 -3.61 13.70 9.99
N ASP A 323 -2.66 14.61 9.77
CA ASP A 323 -2.13 15.00 8.46
C ASP A 323 -0.76 14.39 8.16
N GLY A 324 -0.17 13.60 9.06
CA GLY A 324 1.14 12.98 8.88
C GLY A 324 2.34 13.84 9.25
N ARG A 325 2.17 15.04 9.82
CA ARG A 325 3.31 15.94 10.15
C ARG A 325 4.17 15.48 11.34
N GLY A 326 3.63 14.63 12.22
CA GLY A 326 4.27 14.19 13.46
C GLY A 326 4.26 15.24 14.58
N GLY A 327 4.70 14.84 15.77
CA GLY A 327 4.94 15.71 16.92
C GLY A 327 3.84 15.73 17.98
N ASN A 328 2.86 14.83 17.87
CA ASN A 328 1.67 14.83 18.72
C ASN A 328 1.89 14.32 20.15
N VAL A 329 3.01 13.63 20.41
CA VAL A 329 3.33 13.09 21.74
C VAL A 329 4.52 13.86 22.34
N PRO A 330 4.34 14.59 23.45
CA PRO A 330 5.41 15.33 24.09
C PRO A 330 6.63 14.46 24.42
N GLY A 331 7.82 14.89 24.00
CA GLY A 331 9.08 14.18 24.26
C GLY A 331 9.34 12.95 23.38
N LEU A 332 8.45 12.62 22.44
CA LEU A 332 8.67 11.54 21.47
C LEU A 332 9.01 12.11 20.08
N ARG A 333 10.13 11.68 19.50
CA ARG A 333 10.47 12.03 18.11
C ARG A 333 9.73 11.12 17.15
N THR A 334 8.74 11.67 16.45
CA THR A 334 7.96 10.99 15.40
C THR A 334 8.27 11.62 14.04
N PRO A 335 8.61 10.83 13.01
CA PRO A 335 8.92 11.37 11.69
C PRO A 335 7.67 11.94 11.00
N ASN A 336 7.89 12.94 10.16
CA ASN A 336 6.89 13.49 9.25
C ASN A 336 6.69 12.54 8.06
N LEU A 337 5.51 11.93 7.97
CA LEU A 337 5.12 11.00 6.91
C LEU A 337 4.62 11.71 5.64
N ASN A 338 4.12 12.95 5.75
CA ASN A 338 3.64 13.73 4.61
C ASN A 338 4.73 14.59 3.94
N ASN A 339 5.98 14.45 4.38
CA ASN A 339 7.11 15.13 3.76
C ASN A 339 7.27 14.64 2.30
N PRO A 340 7.24 15.53 1.29
CA PRO A 340 7.37 15.16 -0.12
C PRO A 340 8.63 14.36 -0.45
N ASP A 341 9.76 14.65 0.19
CA ASP A 341 11.03 13.93 -0.02
C ASP A 341 10.94 12.50 0.54
N THR A 342 10.24 12.32 1.67
CA THR A 342 10.01 11.00 2.26
C THR A 342 9.05 10.18 1.41
N LEU A 343 7.93 10.78 0.96
CA LEU A 343 6.99 10.17 0.02
C LEU A 343 7.64 9.89 -1.35
N ALA A 344 8.69 10.60 -1.73
CA ALA A 344 9.45 10.32 -2.95
C ALA A 344 10.44 9.16 -2.78
N ALA A 345 11.17 9.12 -1.66
CA ALA A 345 12.25 8.16 -1.44
C ALA A 345 11.80 6.80 -0.89
N ALA A 346 10.79 6.77 -0.02
CA ALA A 346 10.25 5.55 0.55
C ALA A 346 9.29 4.87 -0.44
N GLY A 347 9.53 3.60 -0.75
CA GLY A 347 8.63 2.74 -1.54
C GLY A 347 7.47 2.19 -0.70
N ASP A 348 6.45 1.61 -1.35
CA ASP A 348 5.28 1.06 -0.62
C ASP A 348 5.69 -0.07 0.31
N ASP A 349 6.60 -0.94 -0.14
CA ASP A 349 7.14 -2.04 0.69
C ASP A 349 7.90 -1.56 1.90
N PHE A 350 8.53 -0.37 1.81
CA PHE A 350 9.14 0.25 2.98
C PHE A 350 8.07 0.62 4.01
N TYR A 351 6.98 1.27 3.59
CA TYR A 351 5.87 1.59 4.50
C TYR A 351 5.21 0.33 5.05
N ARG A 352 4.92 -0.67 4.21
CA ARG A 352 4.37 -1.96 4.66
C ARG A 352 5.25 -2.61 5.70
N PHE A 353 6.55 -2.74 5.43
CA PHE A 353 7.48 -3.36 6.36
C PHE A 353 7.53 -2.63 7.71
N ILE A 354 7.61 -1.29 7.70
CA ILE A 354 7.65 -0.49 8.93
C ILE A 354 6.32 -0.56 9.69
N ILE A 355 5.18 -0.63 9.01
CA ILE A 355 3.88 -0.79 9.65
C ILE A 355 3.75 -2.22 10.23
N GLU A 356 4.10 -3.24 9.46
CA GLU A 356 3.97 -4.65 9.87
C GLU A 356 4.88 -5.01 11.03
N ALA A 357 6.18 -4.72 10.90
CA ALA A 357 7.22 -5.16 11.82
C ALA A 357 7.64 -4.08 12.84
N GLY A 358 7.12 -2.86 12.71
CA GLY A 358 7.60 -1.72 13.47
C GLY A 358 9.03 -1.36 13.08
N ARG A 359 9.70 -0.55 13.91
CA ARG A 359 11.11 -0.22 13.70
C ARG A 359 11.91 -0.52 14.97
N SER A 360 12.74 -1.56 14.88
CA SER A 360 13.66 -1.99 15.94
C SER A 360 14.52 -0.82 16.45
N GLY A 361 14.66 -0.69 17.77
CA GLY A 361 15.39 0.40 18.41
C GLY A 361 14.67 1.75 18.41
N SER A 362 13.40 1.81 17.98
CA SER A 362 12.54 2.99 18.08
C SER A 362 11.26 2.68 18.85
N ARG A 363 10.42 3.69 19.10
CA ARG A 363 9.09 3.50 19.70
C ARG A 363 7.98 3.29 18.66
N MET A 364 8.31 3.07 17.39
CA MET A 364 7.33 2.67 16.37
C MET A 364 6.99 1.18 16.55
N PRO A 365 5.79 0.83 17.03
CA PRO A 365 5.42 -0.56 17.28
C PRO A 365 5.10 -1.29 15.97
N ALA A 366 5.04 -2.62 16.05
CA ALA A 366 4.59 -3.49 14.99
C ALA A 366 3.07 -3.59 14.98
N TRP A 367 2.44 -3.46 13.80
CA TRP A 367 0.99 -3.43 13.64
C TRP A 367 0.39 -4.63 12.91
N GLY A 368 1.23 -5.50 12.32
CA GLY A 368 0.74 -6.68 11.59
C GLY A 368 -0.10 -7.63 12.45
N GLU A 369 -0.74 -8.63 11.82
CA GLU A 369 -1.71 -9.54 12.46
C GLU A 369 -1.23 -10.14 13.79
N GLY A 370 0.05 -10.49 13.91
CA GLY A 370 0.61 -11.08 15.12
C GLY A 370 0.94 -10.09 16.26
N HIS A 371 0.80 -8.78 16.04
CA HIS A 371 1.17 -7.75 17.02
C HIS A 371 0.04 -6.75 17.26
N GLY A 372 -0.34 -5.97 16.23
CA GLY A 372 -1.34 -4.92 16.33
C GLY A 372 -2.69 -5.27 15.68
N GLY A 373 -2.78 -6.44 15.05
CA GLY A 373 -4.03 -6.99 14.52
C GLY A 373 -4.49 -6.41 13.19
N LEU A 374 -3.62 -5.68 12.46
CA LEU A 374 -3.91 -5.26 11.09
C LEU A 374 -3.58 -6.38 10.09
N SER A 375 -4.56 -6.70 9.25
CA SER A 375 -4.38 -7.55 8.08
C SER A 375 -3.57 -6.84 6.99
N ARG A 376 -3.01 -7.62 6.05
CA ARG A 376 -2.23 -7.06 4.92
C ARG A 376 -3.03 -6.05 4.11
N ASP A 377 -4.31 -6.33 3.86
CA ASP A 377 -5.21 -5.45 3.09
C ASP A 377 -5.54 -4.15 3.83
N GLU A 378 -5.62 -4.17 5.16
CA GLU A 378 -5.76 -2.96 5.97
C GLU A 378 -4.47 -2.11 5.91
N ILE A 379 -3.31 -2.74 5.95
CA ILE A 379 -2.01 -2.06 5.83
C ILE A 379 -1.86 -1.43 4.44
N ASP A 380 -2.24 -2.13 3.38
CA ASP A 380 -2.20 -1.58 2.02
C ASP A 380 -3.08 -0.33 1.89
N ARG A 381 -4.30 -0.35 2.44
CA ARG A 381 -5.16 0.84 2.48
C ARG A 381 -4.55 2.00 3.26
N ILE A 382 -3.86 1.74 4.38
CA ILE A 382 -3.13 2.79 5.12
C ILE A 382 -2.01 3.37 4.23
N VAL A 383 -1.26 2.52 3.52
CA VAL A 383 -0.19 2.96 2.62
C VAL A 383 -0.76 3.82 1.49
N GLU A 384 -1.88 3.42 0.89
CA GLU A 384 -2.59 4.22 -0.11
C GLU A 384 -2.99 5.59 0.41
N TYR A 385 -3.48 5.67 1.66
CA TYR A 385 -3.81 6.94 2.28
C TYR A 385 -2.58 7.83 2.52
N ILE A 386 -1.47 7.26 3.02
CA ILE A 386 -0.19 8.00 3.16
C ILE A 386 0.27 8.51 1.78
N ARG A 387 0.10 7.72 0.73
CA ARG A 387 0.43 8.10 -0.66
C ARG A 387 -0.45 9.20 -1.22
N SER A 388 -1.68 9.35 -0.74
CA SER A 388 -2.58 10.43 -1.17
C SER A 388 -2.04 11.84 -0.88
N TRP A 389 -1.07 11.97 0.03
CA TRP A 389 -0.39 13.25 0.31
C TRP A 389 0.72 13.58 -0.69
N GLN A 390 1.06 12.65 -1.58
CA GLN A 390 2.08 12.87 -2.59
C GLN A 390 1.51 13.80 -3.68
N PRO A 391 2.18 14.93 -4.00
CA PRO A 391 1.72 15.82 -5.06
C PRO A 391 1.76 15.12 -6.42
N ASP A 392 0.79 15.47 -7.28
CA ASP A 392 0.74 15.01 -8.66
C ASP A 392 2.02 15.41 -9.41
N GLY A 393 2.59 14.47 -10.16
CA GLY A 393 3.76 14.73 -11.00
C GLY A 393 3.39 15.46 -12.29
N ALA A 394 4.34 16.18 -12.89
CA ALA A 394 4.18 16.74 -14.23
C ALA A 394 3.79 15.66 -15.27
N ASP A 395 2.90 16.00 -16.19
CA ASP A 395 2.55 15.14 -17.31
C ASP A 395 3.75 14.96 -18.24
N LEU A 396 4.28 13.74 -18.27
CA LEU A 396 5.45 13.37 -19.08
C LEU A 396 5.20 13.52 -20.58
N THR A 397 3.94 13.54 -21.04
CA THR A 397 3.61 13.69 -22.47
C THR A 397 3.83 15.13 -22.97
N GLU A 398 3.85 16.10 -22.05
CA GLU A 398 4.09 17.52 -22.34
C GLU A 398 5.57 17.92 -22.25
N VAL A 399 6.43 17.05 -21.73
CA VAL A 399 7.85 17.35 -21.51
C VAL A 399 8.68 17.08 -22.77
N ARG A 400 9.35 18.10 -23.29
CA ARG A 400 10.28 17.98 -24.42
C ARG A 400 11.45 18.96 -24.31
N ALA A 401 12.65 18.55 -24.72
CA ALA A 401 13.82 19.44 -24.65
C ALA A 401 13.75 20.60 -25.66
N ASP A 402 13.05 20.43 -26.78
CA ASP A 402 12.92 21.42 -27.84
C ASP A 402 11.96 22.57 -27.48
N SER A 403 11.05 22.35 -26.52
CA SER A 403 10.13 23.38 -26.00
C SER A 403 10.67 24.13 -24.78
N GLY A 404 11.88 23.84 -24.31
CA GLY A 404 12.47 24.46 -23.12
C GLY A 404 13.44 25.61 -23.41
N ASP A 405 13.60 26.53 -22.45
CA ASP A 405 14.65 27.57 -22.50
C ASP A 405 15.91 27.09 -21.73
N PRO A 406 17.05 26.86 -22.42
CA PRO A 406 18.27 26.37 -21.78
C PRO A 406 18.88 27.35 -20.76
N ARG A 407 18.56 28.65 -20.82
CA ARG A 407 19.01 29.63 -19.82
C ARG A 407 18.26 29.45 -18.51
N VAL A 408 16.94 29.24 -18.59
CA VAL A 408 16.10 28.92 -17.43
C VAL A 408 16.48 27.57 -16.86
N GLY A 409 16.67 26.57 -17.73
CA GLY A 409 17.13 25.24 -17.35
C GLY A 409 18.45 25.23 -16.59
N ARG A 410 19.40 26.09 -16.99
CA ARG A 410 20.68 26.25 -16.27
C ARG A 410 20.48 26.76 -14.84
N SER A 411 19.51 27.64 -14.61
CA SER A 411 19.17 28.15 -13.28
C SER A 411 18.66 27.01 -12.38
N TYR A 412 17.70 26.23 -12.88
CA TYR A 412 17.19 25.04 -12.18
C TYR A 412 18.30 24.02 -11.91
N PHE A 413 19.12 23.72 -12.93
CA PHE A 413 20.24 22.79 -12.78
C PHE A 413 21.22 23.23 -11.70
N THR A 414 21.55 24.52 -11.65
CA THR A 414 22.47 25.08 -10.65
C THR A 414 21.89 24.97 -9.24
N GLY A 415 20.59 25.23 -9.07
CA GLY A 415 19.92 25.18 -7.77
C GLY A 415 19.64 23.76 -7.25
N LEU A 416 19.35 22.82 -8.15
CA LEU A 416 18.83 21.50 -7.79
C LEU A 416 19.82 20.35 -8.03
N CYS A 417 20.62 20.43 -9.11
CA CYS A 417 21.38 19.29 -9.61
C CYS A 417 22.89 19.43 -9.37
N ALA A 418 23.43 20.66 -9.47
CA ALA A 418 24.87 20.92 -9.47
C ALA A 418 25.58 20.53 -8.16
N GLY A 419 24.86 20.48 -7.04
CA GLY A 419 25.42 20.03 -5.76
C GLY A 419 25.95 18.60 -5.80
N CYS A 420 25.36 17.73 -6.64
CA CYS A 420 25.83 16.37 -6.85
C CYS A 420 26.54 16.19 -8.20
N HIS A 421 26.04 16.82 -9.26
CA HIS A 421 26.48 16.60 -10.64
C HIS A 421 27.53 17.59 -11.16
N GLY A 422 28.04 18.50 -10.33
CA GLY A 422 29.01 19.52 -10.74
C GLY A 422 28.35 20.73 -11.41
N ARG A 423 29.05 21.86 -11.52
CA ARG A 423 28.45 23.14 -11.97
C ARG A 423 28.09 23.17 -13.45
N GLY A 424 28.79 22.39 -14.26
CA GLY A 424 28.59 22.21 -15.69
C GLY A 424 28.16 20.79 -16.06
N GLY A 425 27.82 19.94 -15.09
CA GLY A 425 27.47 18.54 -15.33
C GLY A 425 28.67 17.59 -15.37
N GLU A 426 29.87 18.04 -15.04
CA GLU A 426 31.12 17.26 -15.04
C GLU A 426 31.12 16.05 -14.08
N GLY A 427 30.14 15.96 -13.18
CA GLY A 427 29.97 14.88 -12.21
C GLY A 427 30.58 15.20 -10.84
N GLY A 428 30.63 14.18 -9.97
CA GLY A 428 31.12 14.27 -8.60
C GLY A 428 30.52 13.15 -7.74
N ILE A 429 29.64 13.53 -6.81
CA ILE A 429 28.81 12.57 -6.04
C ILE A 429 27.82 11.88 -6.99
N GLY A 430 27.24 12.65 -7.92
CA GLY A 430 26.41 12.16 -9.01
C GLY A 430 27.22 11.89 -10.29
N ASN A 431 26.64 11.08 -11.18
CA ASN A 431 27.25 10.78 -12.49
C ASN A 431 27.51 12.05 -13.31
N SER A 432 28.52 12.04 -14.19
CA SER A 432 28.72 13.09 -15.18
C SER A 432 27.54 13.13 -16.17
N LEU A 433 26.89 14.29 -16.21
CA LEU A 433 25.77 14.61 -17.09
C LEU A 433 26.21 15.38 -18.33
N ASP A 434 27.40 15.95 -18.35
CA ASP A 434 28.05 16.50 -19.54
C ASP A 434 28.73 15.42 -20.41
N SER A 435 28.72 14.17 -19.93
CA SER A 435 29.25 13.02 -20.65
C SER A 435 28.60 12.92 -22.03
N PRO A 436 29.38 13.05 -23.11
CA PRO A 436 28.86 12.99 -24.47
C PRO A 436 28.19 11.65 -24.78
N THR A 437 28.70 10.57 -24.20
CA THR A 437 28.13 9.22 -24.33
C THR A 437 26.78 9.12 -23.62
N PHE A 438 26.65 9.71 -22.43
CA PHE A 438 25.42 9.68 -21.65
C PHE A 438 24.31 10.47 -22.34
N LEU A 439 24.58 11.73 -22.73
CA LEU A 439 23.58 12.58 -23.38
C LEU A 439 23.20 12.11 -24.78
N ALA A 440 24.06 11.35 -25.47
CA ALA A 440 23.72 10.78 -26.77
C ALA A 440 22.67 9.65 -26.68
N ILE A 441 22.64 8.88 -25.59
CA ILE A 441 21.74 7.73 -25.42
C ILE A 441 20.55 8.04 -24.50
N ALA A 442 20.67 9.03 -23.63
CA ALA A 442 19.58 9.47 -22.77
C ALA A 442 18.51 10.16 -23.62
N SER A 443 17.32 9.56 -23.74
CA SER A 443 16.16 10.20 -24.38
C SER A 443 15.59 11.30 -23.49
N ASP A 444 14.84 12.25 -24.07
CA ASP A 444 14.12 13.27 -23.30
C ASP A 444 13.19 12.63 -22.28
N GLN A 445 12.45 11.60 -22.69
CA GLN A 445 11.61 10.82 -21.78
C GLN A 445 12.41 10.24 -20.60
N PHE A 446 13.57 9.65 -20.86
CA PHE A 446 14.40 9.07 -19.80
C PHE A 446 14.95 10.13 -18.85
N LEU A 447 15.35 11.29 -19.35
CA LEU A 447 15.80 12.41 -18.53
C LEU A 447 14.64 12.98 -17.70
N ALA A 448 13.46 13.18 -18.32
CA ALA A 448 12.25 13.65 -17.65
C ALA A 448 11.80 12.70 -16.53
N GLU A 449 11.74 11.40 -16.81
CA GLU A 449 11.42 10.38 -15.81
C GLU A 449 12.45 10.35 -14.67
N SER A 450 13.74 10.49 -15.00
CA SER A 450 14.81 10.53 -13.98
C SER A 450 14.74 11.77 -13.09
N ILE A 451 14.27 12.92 -13.62
CA ILE A 451 14.12 14.16 -12.85
C ILE A 451 12.84 14.11 -12.02
N ILE A 452 11.70 13.78 -12.64
CA ILE A 452 10.40 13.81 -11.96
C ILE A 452 10.33 12.71 -10.90
N HIS A 453 10.83 11.51 -11.20
CA HIS A 453 10.70 10.35 -10.30
C HIS A 453 11.98 9.98 -9.56
N GLY A 454 13.11 10.64 -9.83
CA GLY A 454 14.40 10.24 -9.30
C GLY A 454 14.83 8.87 -9.82
N ARG A 455 15.75 8.21 -9.10
CA ARG A 455 16.11 6.81 -9.37
C ARG A 455 16.04 5.96 -8.10
N PRO A 456 15.01 5.10 -7.97
CA PRO A 456 14.86 4.22 -6.83
C PRO A 456 16.12 3.39 -6.56
N GLY A 457 16.49 3.23 -5.29
CA GLY A 457 17.70 2.51 -4.89
C GLY A 457 19.02 3.27 -5.12
N THR A 458 18.96 4.56 -5.48
CA THR A 458 20.14 5.43 -5.65
C THR A 458 20.01 6.73 -4.87
N ALA A 459 21.08 7.50 -4.78
CA ALA A 459 21.08 8.83 -4.16
C ALA A 459 20.42 9.93 -5.03
N MET A 460 19.91 9.61 -6.23
CA MET A 460 19.25 10.58 -7.11
C MET A 460 17.79 10.82 -6.66
N PRO A 461 17.48 12.00 -6.09
CA PRO A 461 16.15 12.28 -5.55
C PRO A 461 15.15 12.56 -6.67
N ALA A 462 13.86 12.64 -6.31
CA ALA A 462 12.78 12.95 -7.23
C ALA A 462 12.33 14.41 -7.07
N TRP A 463 12.06 15.08 -8.19
CA TRP A 463 11.51 16.44 -8.22
C TRP A 463 10.10 16.46 -8.82
N LYS A 464 9.19 15.63 -8.27
CA LYS A 464 7.81 15.48 -8.75
C LYS A 464 7.02 16.79 -8.83
N HIS A 465 7.37 17.76 -7.98
CA HIS A 465 6.69 19.05 -7.88
C HIS A 465 7.05 20.05 -8.99
N LEU A 466 8.06 19.77 -9.83
CA LEU A 466 8.40 20.66 -10.94
C LEU A 466 7.30 20.61 -12.00
N PRO A 467 6.84 21.76 -12.53
CA PRO A 467 5.92 21.78 -13.67
C PRO A 467 6.61 21.24 -14.93
N ALA A 468 5.83 20.72 -15.88
CA ALA A 468 6.33 20.13 -17.12
C ALA A 468 7.31 21.08 -17.86
N GLN A 469 6.98 22.37 -17.91
CA GLN A 469 7.85 23.38 -18.52
C GLN A 469 9.22 23.50 -17.85
N ALA A 470 9.29 23.46 -16.51
CA ALA A 470 10.56 23.53 -15.81
C ALA A 470 11.44 22.29 -16.10
N VAL A 471 10.82 21.12 -16.24
CA VAL A 471 11.53 19.90 -16.65
C VAL A 471 12.02 20.01 -18.09
N SER A 472 11.19 20.51 -19.00
CA SER A 472 11.57 20.82 -20.39
C SER A 472 12.75 21.79 -20.46
N ASP A 473 12.76 22.85 -19.64
CA ASP A 473 13.87 23.81 -19.56
C ASP A 473 15.18 23.14 -19.10
N ILE A 474 15.13 22.30 -18.05
CA ILE A 474 16.30 21.54 -17.56
C ILE A 474 16.82 20.62 -18.66
N LEU A 475 15.94 19.91 -19.37
CA LEU A 475 16.29 19.07 -20.51
C LEU A 475 16.96 19.88 -21.61
N ALA A 476 16.40 21.02 -22.00
CA ALA A 476 16.98 21.92 -22.99
C ALA A 476 18.42 22.32 -22.60
N TYR A 477 18.66 22.67 -21.34
CA TYR A 477 20.00 22.95 -20.83
C TYR A 477 20.94 21.75 -20.93
N LEU A 478 20.52 20.56 -20.48
CA LEU A 478 21.32 19.34 -20.58
C LEU A 478 21.71 19.04 -22.04
N ARG A 479 20.82 19.30 -23.00
CA ARG A 479 21.12 19.14 -24.43
C ARG A 479 22.21 20.10 -24.92
N THR A 480 22.37 21.28 -24.31
CA THR A 480 23.46 22.21 -24.68
C THR A 480 24.85 21.72 -24.29
N LEU A 481 24.96 20.77 -23.35
CA LEU A 481 26.24 20.21 -22.92
C LEU A 481 26.83 19.23 -23.95
N ARG A 482 26.07 18.85 -24.98
CA ARG A 482 26.53 17.93 -26.03
C ARG A 482 27.45 18.65 -27.03
N ARG A 483 28.66 18.13 -27.24
CA ARG A 483 29.57 18.58 -28.32
C ARG A 483 29.18 17.95 -29.68
N PRO A 484 29.17 18.71 -30.79
CA PRO A 484 28.85 18.17 -32.10
C PRO A 484 29.97 17.26 -32.64
N ALA A 485 29.59 16.18 -33.32
CA ALA A 485 30.51 15.25 -33.98
C ALA A 485 31.10 15.83 -35.27
N PRO A 486 32.32 15.43 -35.70
CA PRO A 486 32.83 15.81 -37.02
C PRO A 486 31.95 15.19 -38.11
N SER A 487 31.63 15.96 -39.16
CA SER A 487 30.85 15.49 -40.30
C SER A 487 31.58 14.41 -41.11
N LEU A 488 30.82 13.53 -41.79
CA LEU A 488 31.39 12.52 -42.68
C LEU A 488 32.30 13.14 -43.75
N GLY A 489 31.97 14.35 -44.24
CA GLY A 489 32.81 15.10 -45.18
C GLY A 489 34.19 15.45 -44.60
N GLU A 490 34.25 15.92 -43.35
CA GLU A 490 35.50 16.21 -42.65
C GLU A 490 36.33 14.95 -42.38
N VAL A 491 35.68 13.83 -42.04
CA VAL A 491 36.34 12.52 -41.83
C VAL A 491 36.96 11.99 -43.12
N VAL A 492 36.22 12.07 -44.23
CA VAL A 492 36.70 11.63 -45.55
C VAL A 492 37.86 12.52 -46.02
N ALA A 493 37.73 13.85 -45.90
CA ALA A 493 38.79 14.79 -46.26
C ALA A 493 40.09 14.56 -45.47
N SER A 494 39.98 14.24 -44.17
CA SER A 494 41.12 13.92 -43.30
C SER A 494 41.85 12.64 -43.71
N GLY A 495 41.12 11.67 -44.28
CA GLY A 495 41.68 10.38 -44.73
C GLY A 495 42.48 10.48 -46.03
N VAL A 496 42.05 11.34 -46.95
CA VAL A 496 42.71 11.57 -48.26
C VAL A 496 44.08 12.26 -48.09
N ALA A 497 44.25 13.06 -47.02
CA ALA A 497 45.49 13.79 -46.74
C ALA A 497 46.64 12.92 -46.18
N ALA A 498 46.39 11.67 -45.77
CA ALA A 498 47.38 10.82 -45.09
C ALA A 498 47.47 9.39 -45.66
N SER A 499 48.67 8.79 -45.62
CA SER A 499 48.89 7.42 -46.13
C SER A 499 48.06 6.38 -45.39
N THR A 500 47.28 5.55 -46.11
CA THR A 500 46.39 4.52 -45.56
C THR A 500 47.07 3.57 -44.56
N ARG A 501 48.34 3.20 -44.80
CA ARG A 501 49.14 2.35 -43.89
C ARG A 501 49.60 3.05 -42.62
N ARG A 502 49.77 4.38 -42.65
CA ARG A 502 50.08 5.18 -41.45
C ARG A 502 48.82 5.39 -40.63
N ASN A 503 47.70 5.70 -41.28
CA ASN A 503 46.40 5.87 -40.63
C ASN A 503 45.91 4.57 -39.97
N ALA A 504 46.08 3.41 -40.59
CA ALA A 504 45.75 2.13 -39.97
C ALA A 504 46.56 1.84 -38.69
N ARG A 505 47.82 2.32 -38.60
CA ARG A 505 48.64 2.18 -37.37
C ARG A 505 48.16 3.09 -36.24
N VAL A 506 47.80 4.33 -36.55
CA VAL A 506 47.18 5.26 -35.58
C VAL A 506 45.83 4.71 -35.13
N GLY A 507 45.01 4.26 -36.08
CA GLY A 507 43.72 3.64 -35.83
C GLY A 507 43.82 2.42 -34.93
N ARG A 508 44.85 1.59 -35.06
CA ARG A 508 45.09 0.46 -34.14
C ARG A 508 45.25 0.90 -32.69
N VAL A 509 45.99 1.98 -32.44
CA VAL A 509 46.23 2.50 -31.08
C VAL A 509 44.91 3.06 -30.50
N LEU A 510 44.20 3.85 -31.30
CA LEU A 510 42.89 4.38 -30.92
C LEU A 510 41.89 3.25 -30.65
N PHE A 511 41.86 2.23 -31.51
CA PHE A 511 41.00 1.07 -31.34
C PHE A 511 41.29 0.33 -30.05
N HIS A 512 42.57 0.10 -29.73
CA HIS A 512 42.95 -0.57 -28.49
C HIS A 512 42.51 0.23 -27.25
N ARG A 513 42.59 1.57 -27.31
CA ARG A 513 42.20 2.45 -26.21
C ARG A 513 40.68 2.55 -26.01
N HIS A 514 39.90 2.57 -27.09
CA HIS A 514 38.48 2.93 -27.05
C HIS A 514 37.53 1.77 -27.35
N CYS A 515 37.95 0.75 -28.10
CA CYS A 515 37.06 -0.26 -28.65
C CYS A 515 37.39 -1.69 -28.17
N ALA A 516 38.65 -1.98 -27.86
CA ALA A 516 39.11 -3.35 -27.62
C ALA A 516 38.52 -4.01 -26.37
N SER A 517 38.19 -3.24 -25.33
CA SER A 517 37.54 -3.75 -24.11
C SER A 517 36.20 -4.45 -24.39
N CYS A 518 35.50 -4.02 -25.44
CA CYS A 518 34.24 -4.64 -25.86
C CYS A 518 34.40 -5.53 -27.10
N HIS A 519 35.20 -5.12 -28.09
CA HIS A 519 35.28 -5.80 -29.39
C HIS A 519 36.47 -6.75 -29.55
N GLY A 520 37.27 -6.99 -28.50
CA GLY A 520 38.50 -7.78 -28.58
C GLY A 520 39.69 -6.97 -29.10
N ASN A 521 40.92 -7.46 -28.92
CA ASN A 521 42.14 -6.68 -29.14
C ASN A 521 42.35 -6.27 -30.61
N ARG A 522 41.78 -7.03 -31.54
CA ARG A 522 41.82 -6.82 -32.98
C ARG A 522 40.44 -6.60 -33.59
N GLY A 523 39.36 -6.56 -32.81
CA GLY A 523 37.99 -6.46 -33.31
C GLY A 523 37.33 -7.80 -33.63
N GLU A 524 37.94 -8.91 -33.18
CA GLU A 524 37.49 -10.31 -33.33
C GLU A 524 36.21 -10.65 -32.55
N GLY A 525 35.74 -9.74 -31.70
CA GLY A 525 34.55 -9.91 -30.88
C GLY A 525 34.88 -10.39 -29.46
N LEU A 526 34.16 -9.83 -28.47
CA LEU A 526 34.20 -10.24 -27.07
C LEU A 526 32.81 -10.04 -26.46
N ILE A 527 32.58 -8.89 -25.81
CA ILE A 527 31.26 -8.45 -25.32
C ILE A 527 30.43 -7.91 -26.50
N GLY A 528 31.06 -7.09 -27.33
CA GLY A 528 30.55 -6.61 -28.61
C GLY A 528 30.82 -7.61 -29.75
N PRO A 529 30.05 -7.54 -30.85
CA PRO A 529 30.23 -8.44 -31.99
C PRO A 529 31.59 -8.24 -32.68
N SER A 530 32.04 -9.26 -33.42
CA SER A 530 33.20 -9.15 -34.30
C SER A 530 32.97 -8.09 -35.38
N ILE A 531 33.78 -7.03 -35.36
CA ILE A 531 33.71 -5.89 -36.30
C ILE A 531 34.80 -5.91 -37.35
N THR A 532 35.72 -6.87 -37.28
CA THR A 532 36.70 -7.16 -38.33
C THR A 532 36.39 -8.44 -39.11
N SER A 533 35.14 -8.92 -39.05
CA SER A 533 34.75 -10.11 -39.81
C SER A 533 34.70 -9.79 -41.31
N PRO A 534 35.26 -10.66 -42.19
CA PRO A 534 35.22 -10.45 -43.63
C PRO A 534 33.77 -10.30 -44.17
N GLY A 535 32.82 -11.03 -43.58
CA GLY A 535 31.41 -10.95 -43.93
C GLY A 535 30.74 -9.61 -43.60
N LEU A 536 31.21 -8.88 -42.57
CA LEU A 536 30.72 -7.54 -42.25
C LEU A 536 31.42 -6.49 -43.12
N LEU A 537 32.75 -6.48 -43.12
CA LEU A 537 33.53 -5.45 -43.81
C LEU A 537 33.32 -5.48 -45.33
N GLY A 538 33.01 -6.65 -45.90
CA GLY A 538 32.72 -6.79 -47.32
C GLY A 538 31.38 -6.19 -47.79
N VAL A 539 30.44 -5.87 -46.87
CA VAL A 539 29.09 -5.38 -47.23
C VAL A 539 28.74 -4.00 -46.64
N VAL A 540 29.49 -3.50 -45.67
CA VAL A 540 29.26 -2.17 -45.08
C VAL A 540 30.15 -1.12 -45.71
N ASP A 541 29.65 0.10 -45.88
CA ASP A 541 30.42 1.25 -46.37
C ASP A 541 31.05 2.07 -45.24
N ASP A 542 31.89 3.05 -45.60
CA ASP A 542 32.58 3.89 -44.61
C ASP A 542 31.60 4.80 -43.87
N ALA A 543 30.47 5.15 -44.48
CA ALA A 543 29.40 5.92 -43.83
C ALA A 543 28.75 5.14 -42.69
N TYR A 544 28.53 3.83 -42.86
CA TYR A 544 28.05 2.93 -41.81
C TYR A 544 29.06 2.80 -40.67
N ILE A 545 30.34 2.64 -40.97
CA ILE A 545 31.39 2.56 -39.94
C ILE A 545 31.54 3.90 -39.21
N TYR A 546 31.53 5.01 -39.94
CA TYR A 546 31.53 6.37 -39.38
C TYR A 546 30.37 6.55 -38.41
N ARG A 547 29.12 6.29 -38.83
CA ARG A 547 27.94 6.40 -37.95
C ARG A 547 28.04 5.49 -36.74
N ALA A 548 28.52 4.25 -36.93
CA ALA A 548 28.73 3.33 -35.82
C ALA A 548 29.74 3.86 -34.79
N ILE A 549 30.78 4.58 -35.22
CA ILE A 549 31.80 5.17 -34.33
C ILE A 549 31.27 6.45 -33.70
N THR A 550 30.78 7.39 -34.50
CA THR A 550 30.39 8.72 -34.02
C THR A 550 29.06 8.66 -33.29
N GLU A 551 28.05 7.99 -33.81
CA GLU A 551 26.70 7.94 -33.22
C GLU A 551 26.52 6.75 -32.27
N GLY A 552 27.42 5.78 -32.29
CA GLY A 552 27.26 4.53 -31.55
C GLY A 552 26.12 3.68 -32.12
N ARG A 553 25.45 2.90 -31.26
CA ARG A 553 24.18 2.24 -31.61
C ARG A 553 23.17 2.54 -30.50
N PRO A 554 22.28 3.54 -30.69
CA PRO A 554 21.31 3.93 -29.67
C PRO A 554 20.50 2.73 -29.14
N GLY A 555 20.15 2.73 -27.86
CA GLY A 555 19.45 1.60 -27.23
C GLY A 555 20.29 0.31 -27.04
N THR A 556 21.59 0.34 -27.35
CA THR A 556 22.52 -0.78 -27.09
C THR A 556 23.68 -0.35 -26.19
N ALA A 557 24.53 -1.29 -25.80
CA ALA A 557 25.75 -1.02 -25.03
C ALA A 557 26.90 -0.42 -25.87
N MET A 558 26.73 -0.20 -27.18
CA MET A 558 27.78 0.41 -28.03
C MET A 558 27.74 1.94 -27.92
N PRO A 559 28.74 2.56 -27.24
CA PRO A 559 28.74 4.00 -26.98
C PRO A 559 29.06 4.81 -28.24
N ALA A 560 28.69 6.08 -28.20
CA ALA A 560 28.98 7.06 -29.24
C ALA A 560 30.34 7.76 -28.95
N TRP A 561 31.21 7.84 -29.95
CA TRP A 561 32.53 8.49 -29.85
C TRP A 561 32.56 9.84 -30.59
N GLN A 562 31.52 10.66 -30.40
CA GLN A 562 31.30 11.95 -31.08
C GLN A 562 32.43 12.97 -30.88
N HIS A 563 33.19 12.82 -29.80
CA HIS A 563 34.26 13.74 -29.42
C HIS A 563 35.58 13.47 -30.15
N LEU A 564 35.70 12.34 -30.87
CA LEU A 564 36.92 12.03 -31.60
C LEU A 564 37.09 13.03 -32.76
N PRO A 565 38.28 13.63 -32.94
CA PRO A 565 38.58 14.44 -34.10
C PRO A 565 38.34 13.68 -35.41
N ALA A 566 38.05 14.41 -36.49
CA ALA A 566 37.80 13.82 -37.80
C ALA A 566 38.95 12.90 -38.26
N ALA A 567 40.20 13.28 -37.97
CA ALA A 567 41.39 12.48 -38.26
C ALA A 567 41.44 11.15 -37.50
N ASP A 568 40.99 11.12 -36.25
CA ASP A 568 40.99 9.93 -35.40
C ASP A 568 39.90 8.95 -35.83
N VAL A 569 38.71 9.46 -36.17
CA VAL A 569 37.63 8.65 -36.77
C VAL A 569 38.08 8.06 -38.10
N SER A 570 38.75 8.86 -38.94
CA SER A 570 39.31 8.40 -40.22
C SER A 570 40.37 7.31 -40.03
N ALA A 571 41.24 7.46 -39.03
CA ALA A 571 42.24 6.46 -38.67
C ALA A 571 41.61 5.15 -38.18
N LEU A 572 40.56 5.20 -37.35
CA LEU A 572 39.79 4.02 -36.92
C LEU A 572 39.15 3.29 -38.09
N ILE A 573 38.52 4.02 -39.02
CA ILE A 573 37.95 3.44 -40.25
C ILE A 573 39.07 2.75 -41.06
N ALA A 574 40.20 3.40 -41.26
CA ALA A 574 41.34 2.83 -41.97
C ALA A 574 41.90 1.56 -41.30
N TYR A 575 41.91 1.50 -39.96
CA TYR A 575 42.31 0.30 -39.23
C TYR A 575 41.32 -0.84 -39.44
N LEU A 576 40.02 -0.61 -39.30
CA LEU A 576 39.01 -1.64 -39.56
C LEU A 576 39.08 -2.15 -41.00
N ARG A 577 39.23 -1.24 -41.97
CA ARG A 577 39.42 -1.59 -43.39
C ARG A 577 40.69 -2.36 -43.69
N SER A 578 41.69 -2.35 -42.80
CA SER A 578 42.89 -3.18 -42.99
C SER A 578 42.64 -4.69 -42.86
N PHE A 579 41.49 -5.09 -42.31
CA PHE A 579 41.06 -6.49 -42.20
C PHE A 579 40.14 -6.94 -43.36
N ASP A 580 39.78 -6.02 -44.25
CA ASP A 580 38.99 -6.29 -45.46
C ASP A 580 39.88 -7.03 -46.48
N THR A 581 39.84 -8.36 -46.44
CA THR A 581 40.71 -9.26 -47.23
C THR A 581 40.01 -9.96 -48.38
N GLY A 582 38.69 -9.76 -48.54
CA GLY A 582 37.87 -10.36 -49.60
C GLY A 582 37.55 -9.39 -50.75
N PRO A 583 37.02 -9.89 -51.89
CA PRO A 583 36.42 -9.01 -52.88
C PRO A 583 35.25 -8.27 -52.23
N ARG A 584 35.31 -6.93 -52.19
CA ARG A 584 34.17 -6.12 -51.73
C ARG A 584 32.95 -6.51 -52.54
N LEU A 585 31.87 -6.90 -51.87
CA LEU A 585 30.57 -6.96 -52.54
C LEU A 585 30.28 -5.54 -52.99
N GLN A 586 30.28 -5.32 -54.31
CA GLN A 586 29.76 -4.07 -54.84
C GLN A 586 28.30 -4.02 -54.40
N LEU A 587 28.01 -3.14 -53.43
CA LEU A 587 26.64 -2.74 -53.12
C LEU A 587 25.96 -2.48 -54.46
N VAL A 588 24.78 -3.06 -54.66
CA VAL A 588 24.13 -2.95 -55.96
C VAL A 588 23.59 -1.53 -56.16
N ARG A 589 24.49 -0.61 -56.54
CA ARG A 589 24.22 0.81 -56.72
C ARG A 589 23.38 1.02 -57.97
N GLY A 590 22.23 1.67 -57.79
CA GLY A 590 21.31 2.09 -58.82
C GLY A 590 20.13 2.79 -58.15
N PRO A 591 19.32 3.58 -58.87
CA PRO A 591 18.09 4.12 -58.30
C PRO A 591 17.23 2.95 -57.81
N ILE A 592 17.04 2.86 -56.51
CA ILE A 592 16.01 1.99 -55.94
C ILE A 592 14.70 2.66 -56.36
N GLU A 593 13.94 1.99 -57.24
CA GLU A 593 12.57 2.42 -57.53
C GLU A 593 11.82 2.55 -56.20
N ARG A 594 11.11 3.65 -56.02
CA ARG A 594 10.40 3.93 -54.77
C ARG A 594 9.37 2.82 -54.56
N GLY A 595 9.65 1.89 -53.65
CA GLY A 595 8.81 0.73 -53.39
C GLY A 595 7.44 1.13 -52.83
N ASP A 596 6.46 0.26 -53.02
CA ASP A 596 5.11 0.40 -52.48
C ASP A 596 5.01 -0.36 -51.14
N PRO A 597 4.76 0.33 -50.02
CA PRO A 597 4.68 -0.32 -48.70
C PRO A 597 3.51 -1.30 -48.57
N GLN A 598 2.40 -1.12 -49.29
CA GLN A 598 1.26 -2.05 -49.25
C GLN A 598 1.61 -3.38 -49.94
N VAL A 599 2.32 -3.28 -51.06
CA VAL A 599 2.86 -4.45 -51.77
C VAL A 599 3.98 -5.10 -50.94
N GLY A 600 4.82 -4.28 -50.31
CA GLY A 600 5.89 -4.70 -49.43
C GLY A 600 5.42 -5.53 -48.25
N GLU A 601 4.27 -5.17 -47.67
CA GLU A 601 3.63 -5.92 -46.59
C GLU A 601 3.32 -7.36 -47.03
N ILE A 602 2.79 -7.57 -48.23
CA ILE A 602 2.44 -8.90 -48.75
C ILE A 602 3.68 -9.80 -48.82
N TYR A 603 4.77 -9.28 -49.39
CA TYR A 603 6.03 -10.02 -49.47
C TYR A 603 6.66 -10.21 -48.09
N TYR A 604 6.56 -9.23 -47.20
CA TYR A 604 7.03 -9.35 -45.82
C TYR A 604 6.31 -10.49 -45.08
N ARG A 605 4.98 -10.55 -45.14
CA ARG A 605 4.18 -11.60 -44.47
C ARG A 605 4.52 -12.99 -44.99
N THR A 606 4.83 -13.10 -46.29
CA THR A 606 5.11 -14.39 -46.94
C THR A 606 6.56 -14.84 -46.75
N ALA A 607 7.53 -13.93 -46.78
CA ALA A 607 8.96 -14.27 -46.83
C ALA A 607 9.72 -14.00 -45.52
N CYS A 608 9.26 -13.05 -44.70
CA CYS A 608 10.02 -12.51 -43.56
C CYS A 608 9.36 -12.80 -42.21
N GLN A 609 8.03 -12.75 -42.13
CA GLN A 609 7.27 -12.80 -40.87
C GLN A 609 7.52 -14.06 -40.04
N SER A 610 7.74 -15.22 -40.67
CA SER A 610 8.00 -16.48 -39.97
C SER A 610 9.22 -16.42 -39.05
N CYS A 611 10.22 -15.60 -39.40
CA CYS A 611 11.41 -15.38 -38.61
C CYS A 611 11.36 -14.05 -37.86
N HIS A 612 10.93 -12.98 -38.50
CA HIS A 612 11.02 -11.61 -37.98
C HIS A 612 9.75 -11.11 -37.26
N GLY A 613 8.75 -11.97 -37.07
CA GLY A 613 7.52 -11.63 -36.37
C GLY A 613 6.55 -10.79 -37.20
N GLU A 614 5.34 -10.63 -36.69
CA GLU A 614 4.31 -9.77 -37.30
C GLU A 614 4.80 -8.31 -37.31
N GLU A 615 4.61 -7.62 -38.42
CA GLU A 615 5.07 -6.23 -38.62
C GLU A 615 6.57 -5.96 -38.33
N GLY A 616 7.43 -6.98 -38.34
CA GLY A 616 8.86 -6.80 -38.04
C GLY A 616 9.18 -6.67 -36.55
N SER A 617 8.23 -7.02 -35.68
CA SER A 617 8.33 -6.96 -34.21
C SER A 617 9.37 -7.88 -33.58
N GLY A 618 9.95 -8.79 -34.36
CA GLY A 618 10.94 -9.77 -33.92
C GLY A 618 10.32 -11.12 -33.61
N GLY A 619 11.07 -12.19 -33.90
CA GLY A 619 10.69 -13.58 -33.70
C GLY A 619 11.94 -14.40 -33.42
N VAL A 620 12.18 -15.49 -34.14
CA VAL A 620 13.51 -16.17 -34.13
C VAL A 620 14.60 -15.24 -34.67
N GLY A 621 14.25 -14.40 -35.65
CA GLY A 621 15.08 -13.31 -36.15
C GLY A 621 14.89 -12.02 -35.34
N PRO A 622 15.85 -11.09 -35.42
CA PRO A 622 15.79 -9.81 -34.71
C PRO A 622 14.61 -8.95 -35.18
N GLN A 623 14.19 -8.02 -34.32
CA GLN A 623 13.23 -6.97 -34.66
C GLN A 623 13.83 -6.07 -35.74
N ILE A 624 13.26 -6.12 -36.95
CA ILE A 624 13.76 -5.37 -38.12
C ILE A 624 12.93 -4.13 -38.45
N ALA A 625 11.70 -4.03 -37.93
CA ALA A 625 10.94 -2.78 -37.91
C ALA A 625 11.30 -1.93 -36.68
N ASN A 626 12.59 -1.84 -36.39
CA ASN A 626 13.12 -1.06 -35.28
C ASN A 626 13.60 0.31 -35.82
N PRO A 627 13.07 1.45 -35.32
CA PRO A 627 13.40 2.78 -35.84
C PRO A 627 14.90 3.08 -35.75
N VAL A 628 15.53 2.71 -34.63
CA VAL A 628 16.97 2.92 -34.43
C VAL A 628 17.81 2.13 -35.42
N PHE A 629 17.45 0.87 -35.66
CA PHE A 629 18.13 0.05 -36.65
C PHE A 629 17.97 0.65 -38.05
N LEU A 630 16.74 0.92 -38.46
CA LEU A 630 16.42 1.41 -39.78
C LEU A 630 17.13 2.74 -40.06
N ASP A 631 17.11 3.70 -39.14
CA ASP A 631 17.79 4.99 -39.32
C ASP A 631 19.32 4.84 -39.52
N SER A 632 19.91 3.77 -38.99
CA SER A 632 21.35 3.52 -39.06
C SER A 632 21.83 2.81 -40.34
N VAL A 633 20.92 2.40 -41.23
CA VAL A 633 21.21 1.62 -42.44
C VAL A 633 20.62 2.29 -43.68
N SER A 634 21.32 2.22 -44.82
CA SER A 634 20.78 2.73 -46.09
C SER A 634 19.89 1.68 -46.79
N ASP A 635 19.04 2.13 -47.70
CA ASP A 635 18.17 1.23 -48.48
C ASP A 635 19.00 0.30 -49.38
N ASP A 636 20.13 0.77 -49.92
CA ASP A 636 21.07 -0.08 -50.68
C ASP A 636 21.61 -1.23 -49.84
N MET A 637 21.92 -0.98 -48.56
CA MET A 637 22.38 -2.00 -47.63
C MET A 637 21.27 -2.99 -47.28
N LEU A 638 20.05 -2.50 -47.05
CA LEU A 638 18.89 -3.36 -46.81
C LEU A 638 18.62 -4.26 -48.03
N LEU A 639 18.70 -3.71 -49.23
CA LEU A 639 18.55 -4.46 -50.47
C LEU A 639 19.63 -5.53 -50.60
N GLN A 640 20.87 -5.18 -50.28
CA GLN A 640 21.99 -6.13 -50.29
C GLN A 640 21.78 -7.29 -49.31
N TRP A 641 21.38 -6.99 -48.07
CA TRP A 641 21.20 -8.00 -47.02
C TRP A 641 19.97 -8.87 -47.25
N ILE A 642 18.86 -8.31 -47.71
CA ILE A 642 17.67 -9.09 -48.09
C ILE A 642 17.99 -9.91 -49.35
N GLY A 643 18.66 -9.32 -50.33
CA GLY A 643 18.91 -9.97 -51.61
C GLY A 643 19.87 -11.16 -51.52
N TYR A 644 21.00 -10.99 -50.85
CA TYR A 644 22.08 -12.00 -50.80
C TYR A 644 22.21 -12.69 -49.44
N GLY A 645 21.41 -12.27 -48.47
CA GLY A 645 21.46 -12.80 -47.11
C GLY A 645 22.63 -12.23 -46.33
N ARG A 646 22.77 -12.70 -45.09
CA ARG A 646 23.85 -12.31 -44.19
C ARG A 646 24.74 -13.52 -43.89
N PRO A 647 26.00 -13.54 -44.37
CA PRO A 647 26.94 -14.63 -44.12
C PRO A 647 27.10 -14.93 -42.62
N GLY A 648 27.20 -16.21 -42.26
CA GLY A 648 27.30 -16.65 -40.87
C GLY A 648 26.01 -16.50 -40.05
N THR A 649 24.85 -16.36 -40.71
CA THR A 649 23.54 -16.31 -40.05
C THR A 649 22.51 -17.19 -40.76
N ALA A 650 21.37 -17.41 -40.10
CA ALA A 650 20.23 -18.11 -40.70
C ALA A 650 19.53 -17.31 -41.82
N MET A 651 19.81 -16.00 -41.96
CA MET A 651 19.20 -15.15 -42.99
C MET A 651 19.86 -15.41 -44.35
N LYS A 652 19.29 -16.33 -45.13
CA LYS A 652 19.69 -16.62 -46.52
C LYS A 652 19.20 -15.53 -47.47
N GLY A 653 19.82 -15.43 -48.65
CA GLY A 653 19.43 -14.43 -49.65
C GLY A 653 18.13 -14.78 -50.36
N PHE A 654 17.36 -13.75 -50.71
CA PHE A 654 16.05 -13.89 -51.35
C PHE A 654 16.08 -13.60 -52.85
N LEU A 655 17.20 -13.16 -53.45
CA LEU A 655 17.26 -13.01 -54.92
C LEU A 655 17.18 -14.37 -55.64
N PRO A 656 16.78 -14.41 -56.92
CA PRO A 656 16.81 -15.64 -57.70
C PRO A 656 18.20 -16.28 -57.69
N GLY A 657 18.25 -17.60 -57.42
CA GLY A 657 19.50 -18.35 -57.29
C GLY A 657 20.15 -18.30 -55.90
N GLN A 658 19.55 -17.60 -54.93
CA GLN A 658 19.96 -17.62 -53.53
C GLN A 658 19.17 -18.69 -52.74
N GLN A 659 19.62 -19.00 -51.52
CA GLN A 659 19.11 -20.12 -50.70
C GLN A 659 17.89 -19.75 -49.81
N GLY A 660 17.24 -18.62 -50.07
CA GLY A 660 16.07 -18.17 -49.32
C GLY A 660 14.84 -19.04 -49.59
N PRO A 661 13.87 -19.06 -48.66
CA PRO A 661 12.65 -19.87 -48.80
C PRO A 661 11.75 -19.41 -49.95
N VAL A 662 11.89 -18.15 -50.38
CA VAL A 662 11.13 -17.55 -51.49
C VAL A 662 12.10 -16.71 -52.32
N ALA A 663 12.03 -16.84 -53.65
CA ALA A 663 12.79 -16.00 -54.57
C ALA A 663 12.01 -14.70 -54.88
N LEU A 664 12.60 -13.55 -54.56
CA LEU A 664 12.10 -12.20 -54.76
C LEU A 664 12.96 -11.45 -55.78
N ARG A 665 12.33 -10.68 -56.66
CA ARG A 665 13.00 -9.72 -57.55
C ARG A 665 13.46 -8.48 -56.78
N ARG A 666 14.39 -7.73 -57.34
CA ARG A 666 14.91 -6.49 -56.74
C ARG A 666 13.82 -5.46 -56.42
N SER A 667 12.82 -5.29 -57.30
CA SER A 667 11.68 -4.39 -57.05
C SER A 667 10.83 -4.84 -55.87
N GLN A 668 10.58 -6.15 -55.75
CA GLN A 668 9.84 -6.72 -54.60
C GLN A 668 10.59 -6.55 -53.29
N ILE A 669 11.93 -6.60 -53.31
CA ILE A 669 12.76 -6.27 -52.14
C ILE A 669 12.66 -4.78 -51.81
N ALA A 670 12.61 -3.89 -52.80
CA ALA A 670 12.40 -2.47 -52.60
C ALA A 670 11.03 -2.17 -51.95
N ASP A 671 9.98 -2.88 -52.36
CA ASP A 671 8.66 -2.82 -51.72
C ASP A 671 8.74 -3.23 -50.24
N VAL A 672 9.41 -4.35 -49.92
CA VAL A 672 9.63 -4.79 -48.53
C VAL A 672 10.39 -3.73 -47.71
N ILE A 673 11.38 -3.07 -48.30
CA ILE A 673 12.12 -1.99 -47.64
C ILE A 673 11.19 -0.80 -47.35
N ALA A 674 10.38 -0.39 -48.33
CA ALA A 674 9.40 0.69 -48.15
C ALA A 674 8.42 0.37 -46.99
N TYR A 675 7.93 -0.87 -46.94
CA TYR A 675 7.11 -1.36 -45.83
C TYR A 675 7.84 -1.29 -44.48
N LEU A 676 9.08 -1.78 -44.39
CA LEU A 676 9.85 -1.73 -43.14
C LEU A 676 10.10 -0.31 -42.66
N ARG A 677 10.37 0.64 -43.58
CA ARG A 677 10.52 2.07 -43.27
C ARG A 677 9.24 2.68 -42.71
N GLU A 678 8.08 2.30 -43.23
CA GLU A 678 6.79 2.73 -42.70
C GLU A 678 6.49 2.09 -41.35
N ALA A 679 6.65 0.77 -41.24
CA ALA A 679 6.43 0.03 -40.00
C ALA A 679 7.32 0.54 -38.85
N GLY A 680 8.58 0.90 -39.14
CA GLY A 680 9.51 1.46 -38.17
C GLY A 680 9.13 2.84 -37.63
N ARG A 681 8.27 3.60 -38.33
CA ARG A 681 7.77 4.91 -37.87
C ARG A 681 6.57 4.81 -36.93
N LYS A 682 5.87 3.67 -36.93
CA LYS A 682 4.73 3.44 -36.05
C LYS A 682 5.23 3.26 -34.61
N PRO A 683 4.56 3.83 -33.59
CA PRO A 683 4.90 3.58 -32.19
C PRO A 683 4.84 2.09 -31.93
N HIS A 684 6.01 1.49 -31.73
CA HIS A 684 6.09 0.05 -31.54
C HIS A 684 5.42 -0.31 -30.22
N ARG A 685 4.34 -1.09 -30.26
CA ARG A 685 3.81 -1.72 -29.05
C ARG A 685 4.93 -2.66 -28.56
N PRO A 686 5.53 -2.43 -27.38
CA PRO A 686 6.48 -3.40 -26.84
C PRO A 686 5.76 -4.76 -26.81
N ALA A 687 6.46 -5.85 -27.12
CA ALA A 687 5.89 -7.18 -27.00
C ALA A 687 5.40 -7.37 -25.55
N THR A 688 4.10 -7.11 -25.32
CA THR A 688 3.46 -7.07 -24.01
C THR A 688 3.08 -8.48 -23.59
N ARG A 689 4.07 -9.36 -23.49
CA ARG A 689 3.87 -10.66 -22.85
C ARG A 689 5.03 -10.92 -21.89
N PRO A 690 4.76 -11.13 -20.59
CA PRO A 690 5.67 -11.91 -19.76
C PRO A 690 5.95 -13.21 -20.51
N GLY A 691 7.21 -13.68 -20.50
CA GLY A 691 7.53 -14.99 -21.06
C GLY A 691 6.56 -16.03 -20.47
N VAL A 692 6.06 -16.95 -21.29
CA VAL A 692 4.98 -17.90 -20.91
C VAL A 692 5.44 -18.90 -19.82
N GLY A 693 6.67 -18.79 -19.33
CA GLY A 693 7.28 -19.67 -18.33
C GLY A 693 7.19 -19.16 -16.88
N ASN A 694 7.68 -19.97 -15.96
CA ASN A 694 7.73 -19.73 -14.53
C ASN A 694 8.99 -18.90 -14.16
N PRO A 695 8.85 -17.63 -13.74
CA PRO A 695 10.00 -16.77 -13.43
C PRO A 695 10.79 -17.20 -12.18
N VAL A 696 10.17 -17.93 -11.24
CA VAL A 696 10.86 -18.47 -10.05
C VAL A 696 11.80 -19.60 -10.46
N LEU A 697 11.33 -20.49 -11.33
CA LEU A 697 12.16 -21.55 -11.90
C LEU A 697 13.24 -20.95 -12.81
N GLY A 698 12.87 -19.97 -13.64
CA GLY A 698 13.78 -19.22 -14.48
C GLY A 698 14.93 -18.59 -13.71
N LYS A 699 14.65 -17.99 -12.54
CA LYS A 699 15.68 -17.43 -11.66
C LYS A 699 16.72 -18.48 -11.24
N ARG A 700 16.26 -19.65 -10.78
CA ARG A 700 17.16 -20.73 -10.36
C ARG A 700 18.03 -21.23 -11.51
N LEU A 701 17.44 -21.38 -12.70
CA LEU A 701 18.17 -21.79 -13.91
C LEU A 701 19.20 -20.74 -14.32
N TYR A 702 18.85 -19.46 -14.20
CA TYR A 702 19.71 -18.33 -14.52
C TYR A 702 20.93 -18.28 -13.58
N GLU A 703 20.70 -18.40 -12.28
CA GLU A 703 21.78 -18.43 -11.26
C GLU A 703 22.75 -19.59 -11.51
N GLY A 704 22.24 -20.76 -11.90
CA GLY A 704 23.05 -21.96 -12.15
C GLY A 704 23.79 -21.98 -13.49
N THR A 705 23.29 -21.29 -14.52
CA THR A 705 23.79 -21.45 -15.91
C THR A 705 24.27 -20.15 -16.56
N CYS A 706 23.67 -19.02 -16.23
CA CYS A 706 23.89 -17.75 -16.92
C CYS A 706 24.73 -16.76 -16.11
N ALA A 707 24.58 -16.77 -14.78
CA ALA A 707 25.15 -15.77 -13.88
C ALA A 707 26.69 -15.70 -13.89
N SER A 708 27.37 -16.81 -14.18
CA SER A 708 28.84 -16.84 -14.27
C SER A 708 29.41 -15.91 -15.35
N CYS A 709 28.64 -15.68 -16.42
CA CYS A 709 29.00 -14.78 -17.51
C CYS A 709 28.23 -13.47 -17.46
N HIS A 710 26.94 -13.50 -17.12
CA HIS A 710 26.07 -12.33 -17.21
C HIS A 710 25.84 -11.61 -15.87
N GLY A 711 26.49 -12.05 -14.80
CA GLY A 711 26.31 -11.53 -13.45
C GLY A 711 25.04 -12.08 -12.77
N PRO A 712 25.01 -12.15 -11.42
CA PRO A 712 23.91 -12.73 -10.64
C PRO A 712 22.58 -12.00 -10.82
N ASN A 713 22.61 -10.72 -11.16
CA ASN A 713 21.43 -9.88 -11.41
C ASN A 713 21.32 -9.46 -12.88
N GLY A 714 22.09 -10.05 -13.80
CA GLY A 714 22.10 -9.67 -15.21
C GLY A 714 22.86 -8.37 -15.51
N GLU A 715 23.65 -7.87 -14.58
CA GLU A 715 24.47 -6.65 -14.68
C GLU A 715 25.61 -6.76 -15.70
N GLY A 716 25.92 -7.97 -16.17
CA GLY A 716 27.02 -8.28 -17.06
C GLY A 716 28.32 -8.58 -16.29
N ALA A 717 29.10 -9.54 -16.82
CA ALA A 717 30.46 -9.82 -16.36
C ALA A 717 31.37 -10.08 -17.57
N SER A 718 31.69 -11.34 -17.88
CA SER A 718 32.36 -11.70 -19.14
C SER A 718 31.42 -11.71 -20.34
N GLY A 719 30.10 -11.81 -20.10
CA GLY A 719 29.01 -11.68 -21.07
C GLY A 719 28.25 -10.35 -20.93
N PRO A 720 27.49 -9.94 -21.96
CA PRO A 720 26.74 -8.68 -21.97
C PRO A 720 25.72 -8.54 -20.83
N GLN A 721 25.43 -7.29 -20.44
CA GLN A 721 24.37 -6.96 -19.48
C GLN A 721 22.98 -7.35 -20.02
N LEU A 722 22.30 -8.27 -19.34
CA LEU A 722 20.98 -8.79 -19.70
C LEU A 722 19.82 -8.07 -19.00
N ASN A 723 20.08 -7.43 -17.85
CA ASN A 723 19.08 -6.68 -17.11
C ASN A 723 18.86 -5.26 -17.64
N ASN A 724 19.37 -4.94 -18.83
CA ASN A 724 19.17 -3.65 -19.46
C ASN A 724 17.73 -3.55 -20.02
N PRO A 725 16.87 -2.65 -19.48
CA PRO A 725 15.48 -2.57 -19.91
C PRO A 725 15.30 -2.14 -21.37
N ALA A 726 16.22 -1.36 -21.93
CA ALA A 726 16.18 -0.97 -23.34
C ALA A 726 16.50 -2.16 -24.26
N PHE A 727 17.50 -2.96 -23.90
CA PHE A 727 17.80 -4.22 -24.59
C PHE A 727 16.61 -5.17 -24.53
N LEU A 728 16.04 -5.39 -23.34
CA LEU A 728 14.88 -6.26 -23.19
C LEU A 728 13.68 -5.75 -23.99
N ARG A 729 13.45 -4.43 -24.07
CA ARG A 729 12.39 -3.88 -24.94
C ARG A 729 12.63 -4.13 -26.44
N ALA A 730 13.88 -4.14 -26.88
CA ALA A 730 14.26 -4.36 -28.29
C ALA A 730 14.38 -5.84 -28.67
N ALA A 731 14.68 -6.71 -27.71
CA ALA A 731 14.81 -8.14 -27.91
C ALA A 731 13.44 -8.82 -27.79
N SER A 732 13.02 -9.60 -28.79
CA SER A 732 11.81 -10.43 -28.71
C SER A 732 12.06 -11.70 -27.88
N ASP A 733 11.01 -12.32 -27.36
CA ASP A 733 11.13 -13.62 -26.66
C ASP A 733 11.70 -14.71 -27.57
N GLY A 734 11.29 -14.71 -28.84
CA GLY A 734 11.85 -15.62 -29.84
C GLY A 734 13.35 -15.41 -30.05
N PHE A 735 13.82 -14.16 -30.01
CA PHE A 735 15.23 -13.83 -30.20
C PHE A 735 16.06 -14.27 -28.99
N LEU A 736 15.54 -14.03 -27.78
CA LEU A 736 16.15 -14.52 -26.54
C LEU A 736 16.19 -16.04 -26.54
N ALA A 737 15.10 -16.72 -26.90
CA ALA A 737 15.03 -18.17 -27.00
C ALA A 737 16.02 -18.73 -28.02
N ALA A 738 16.07 -18.17 -29.23
CA ALA A 738 16.99 -18.60 -30.28
C ALA A 738 18.45 -18.40 -29.85
N THR A 739 18.77 -17.31 -29.16
CA THR A 739 20.11 -17.04 -28.63
C THR A 739 20.51 -18.06 -27.55
N ILE A 740 19.59 -18.46 -26.69
CA ILE A 740 19.82 -19.48 -25.64
C ILE A 740 19.97 -20.87 -26.27
N VAL A 741 19.13 -21.21 -27.26
CA VAL A 741 19.09 -22.53 -27.90
C VAL A 741 20.28 -22.73 -28.82
N LEU A 742 20.54 -21.79 -29.73
CA LEU A 742 21.54 -21.94 -30.79
C LEU A 742 22.92 -21.39 -30.40
N GLY A 743 22.99 -20.61 -29.33
CA GLY A 743 24.17 -19.82 -29.02
C GLY A 743 24.42 -18.74 -30.09
N ARG A 744 25.65 -18.21 -30.09
CA ARG A 744 26.16 -17.21 -31.02
C ARG A 744 27.51 -17.67 -31.54
N GLU A 745 27.55 -17.93 -32.84
CA GLU A 745 28.78 -18.33 -33.53
C GLU A 745 29.86 -17.24 -33.37
N GLY A 746 31.11 -17.68 -33.16
CA GLY A 746 32.24 -16.77 -32.94
C GLY A 746 32.29 -16.08 -31.58
N THR A 747 31.40 -16.41 -30.63
CA THR A 747 31.48 -15.89 -29.26
C THR A 747 31.51 -17.03 -28.21
N PRO A 748 31.84 -16.72 -26.93
CA PRO A 748 31.72 -17.68 -25.83
C PRO A 748 30.28 -18.14 -25.52
N MET A 749 29.25 -17.47 -26.07
CA MET A 749 27.85 -17.85 -25.87
C MET A 749 27.49 -19.06 -26.74
N LYS A 750 27.84 -20.27 -26.29
CA LYS A 750 27.48 -21.53 -26.99
C LYS A 750 25.99 -21.88 -26.79
N PRO A 751 25.44 -22.92 -27.44
CA PRO A 751 24.15 -23.48 -27.06
C PRO A 751 24.08 -23.78 -25.56
N MET A 752 22.95 -23.46 -24.91
CA MET A 752 22.74 -23.72 -23.47
C MET A 752 21.83 -24.92 -23.20
N VAL A 753 21.28 -25.51 -24.26
CA VAL A 753 20.27 -26.56 -24.20
C VAL A 753 20.90 -27.96 -24.28
N ARG A 754 20.40 -28.88 -23.45
CA ARG A 754 20.85 -30.28 -23.34
C ARG A 754 20.74 -31.01 -24.68
N GLY A 755 21.80 -31.71 -25.09
CA GLY A 755 21.85 -32.52 -26.31
C GLY A 755 22.44 -31.80 -27.54
N GLN A 756 22.87 -30.54 -27.40
CA GLN A 756 23.67 -29.84 -28.41
C GLN A 756 25.12 -29.65 -27.93
N GLU A 757 26.07 -29.37 -28.83
CA GLU A 757 27.47 -29.04 -28.51
C GLU A 757 27.57 -27.69 -27.76
N GLY A 758 27.13 -27.69 -26.50
CA GLY A 758 26.91 -26.51 -25.68
C GLY A 758 27.55 -26.62 -24.29
N ILE A 759 27.60 -25.51 -23.56
CA ILE A 759 28.16 -25.44 -22.19
C ILE A 759 27.09 -25.48 -21.08
N GLY A 760 25.81 -25.40 -21.44
CA GLY A 760 24.66 -25.46 -20.53
C GLY A 760 23.92 -26.80 -20.58
N GLN A 761 23.18 -27.12 -19.51
CA GLN A 761 22.36 -28.35 -19.36
C GLN A 761 20.86 -28.01 -19.19
N ILE A 762 20.36 -27.00 -19.88
CA ILE A 762 18.94 -26.59 -19.79
C ILE A 762 18.09 -27.48 -20.68
N GLU A 763 16.97 -28.02 -20.19
CA GLU A 763 16.05 -28.75 -21.07
C GLU A 763 15.25 -27.76 -21.94
N PRO A 764 14.94 -28.09 -23.22
CA PRO A 764 14.27 -27.19 -24.14
C PRO A 764 12.99 -26.53 -23.61
N ARG A 765 12.22 -27.27 -22.80
CA ARG A 765 10.98 -26.78 -22.16
C ARG A 765 11.20 -25.60 -21.19
N HIS A 766 12.41 -25.48 -20.64
CA HIS A 766 12.75 -24.50 -19.61
C HIS A 766 13.35 -23.19 -20.14
N VAL A 767 13.52 -23.08 -21.46
CA VAL A 767 14.00 -21.83 -22.10
C VAL A 767 13.02 -20.68 -21.86
N GLN A 768 11.70 -20.96 -21.85
CA GLN A 768 10.68 -19.95 -21.58
C GLN A 768 10.65 -19.50 -20.12
N ASP A 769 11.03 -20.37 -19.18
CA ASP A 769 11.13 -20.02 -17.76
C ASP A 769 12.25 -18.98 -17.55
N LEU A 770 13.41 -19.19 -18.20
CA LEU A 770 14.52 -18.22 -18.19
C LEU A 770 14.12 -16.87 -18.78
N ILE A 771 13.41 -16.87 -19.91
CA ILE A 771 12.93 -15.64 -20.54
C ILE A 771 11.93 -14.95 -19.61
N ALA A 772 10.99 -15.68 -19.00
CA ALA A 772 10.05 -15.12 -18.03
C ALA A 772 10.77 -14.43 -16.87
N TYR A 773 11.86 -15.03 -16.36
CA TYR A 773 12.71 -14.39 -15.36
C TYR A 773 13.41 -13.13 -15.89
N MET A 774 14.07 -13.19 -17.04
CA MET A 774 14.75 -12.02 -17.64
C MET A 774 13.79 -10.86 -17.89
N ARG A 775 12.55 -11.15 -18.29
CA ARG A 775 11.47 -10.17 -18.48
C ARG A 775 11.07 -9.43 -17.21
N THR A 776 11.37 -9.98 -16.03
CA THR A 776 11.16 -9.26 -14.76
C THR A 776 12.01 -8.00 -14.65
N TRP A 777 13.11 -7.90 -15.39
CA TRP A 777 13.97 -6.70 -15.45
C TRP A 777 13.53 -5.67 -16.49
N GLN A 778 12.57 -6.00 -17.37
CA GLN A 778 12.12 -5.11 -18.45
C GLN A 778 11.29 -3.93 -17.93
N TYR A 779 10.58 -4.10 -16.81
CA TYR A 779 9.65 -3.12 -16.24
C TYR A 779 9.99 -2.80 -14.77
N PRO A 780 9.93 -1.53 -14.32
CA PRO A 780 9.95 -1.19 -12.91
C PRO A 780 8.71 -1.78 -12.20
N GLU A 781 8.84 -2.16 -10.93
CA GLU A 781 7.88 -2.94 -10.12
C GLU A 781 6.41 -2.51 -10.18
N ARG A 782 6.12 -1.24 -10.48
CA ARG A 782 4.78 -0.68 -10.72
C ARG A 782 3.92 -1.41 -11.79
N TRP A 783 4.52 -2.23 -12.66
CA TRP A 783 3.78 -3.04 -13.65
C TRP A 783 3.74 -4.54 -13.33
N ARG A 784 4.21 -4.97 -12.15
CA ARG A 784 4.16 -6.39 -11.72
C ARG A 784 2.83 -6.78 -11.07
N THR A 785 1.97 -5.84 -10.70
CA THR A 785 0.74 -6.09 -9.91
C THR A 785 -0.57 -5.84 -10.65
N THR A 786 -0.55 -5.41 -11.92
CA THR A 786 -1.79 -5.30 -12.70
C THR A 786 -2.16 -6.66 -13.30
N ARG A 787 -3.11 -7.33 -12.62
CA ARG A 787 -3.66 -8.68 -12.82
C ARG A 787 -2.84 -9.79 -12.18
N ALA A 788 -3.33 -10.22 -11.01
CA ALA A 788 -3.25 -11.61 -10.61
C ALA A 788 -3.50 -12.49 -11.85
N ILE A 789 -2.53 -13.35 -12.18
CA ILE A 789 -2.80 -14.51 -13.01
C ILE A 789 -3.88 -15.29 -12.25
N PRO A 790 -5.10 -15.47 -12.80
CA PRO A 790 -6.15 -16.17 -12.09
C PRO A 790 -5.64 -17.55 -11.68
N GLU A 791 -5.95 -17.98 -10.45
CA GLU A 791 -5.74 -19.32 -9.90
C GLU A 791 -6.50 -20.45 -10.66
N ILE A 792 -6.70 -20.31 -11.97
CA ILE A 792 -7.40 -21.29 -12.81
C ILE A 792 -6.44 -22.38 -13.34
N THR A 793 -5.11 -22.18 -13.27
CA THR A 793 -4.13 -23.11 -13.88
C THR A 793 -3.48 -24.13 -12.94
N MET A 794 -3.90 -24.25 -11.68
CA MET A 794 -3.45 -25.36 -10.81
C MET A 794 -4.38 -26.58 -10.89
N ARG A 795 -5.70 -26.40 -11.09
CA ARG A 795 -6.65 -27.52 -11.24
C ARG A 795 -6.53 -28.24 -12.58
N ALA A 796 -6.29 -27.53 -13.67
CA ALA A 796 -6.18 -28.13 -15.01
C ALA A 796 -4.91 -28.98 -15.21
N VAL A 797 -3.84 -28.73 -14.44
CA VAL A 797 -2.59 -29.49 -14.52
C VAL A 797 -2.67 -30.81 -13.72
N GLU A 798 -3.50 -30.87 -12.67
CA GLU A 798 -3.75 -32.11 -11.94
C GLU A 798 -4.76 -33.01 -12.63
N GLU A 799 -5.77 -32.45 -13.31
CA GLU A 799 -6.75 -33.23 -14.09
C GLU A 799 -6.17 -33.76 -15.42
N GLY A 800 -5.20 -33.07 -16.02
CA GLY A 800 -4.47 -33.54 -17.21
C GLY A 800 -3.45 -34.65 -16.95
N ARG A 801 -3.24 -35.07 -15.69
CA ARG A 801 -2.35 -36.19 -15.32
C ARG A 801 -3.07 -37.53 -15.15
N LYS A 802 -4.39 -37.57 -15.37
CA LYS A 802 -5.22 -38.79 -15.24
C LYS A 802 -5.95 -39.25 -16.51
N ASN A 803 -5.63 -38.70 -17.68
CA ASN A 803 -6.11 -39.21 -18.98
C ASN A 803 -4.95 -39.44 -19.94
#